data_AF-A0A497RIC8-F1
#
_entry.id   AF-A0A497RIC8-F1
#
_cell.length_a   1.000
_cell.length_b   1.000
_cell.length_c   1.000
_cell.angle_alpha   90.00
_cell.angle_beta   90.00
_cell.angle_gamma   90.00
#
_symmetry.space_group_name_H-M   'P 1'
#
loop_
_entity.id
_entity.type
_entity.pdbx_description
1 polymer ?
#
loop_
_entity_poly.entity_id
_entity_poly.type
_entity_poly.pdbx_seq_one_letter_code
_entity_poly.pdbx_strand_id
1 'polypeptide(L)'
;AYILNGTQSSTSKYVGLSSGGQLQTWVAVRVWIVYSDGNSSELTDGNYNVNVTRSSSGYGYQNVTWTCPETDLNTTDAIMVRVYLKVGSGSWTAKAKFITSQGMTQIGGNWTFQLYTKNQQTKNPITNQWTTACYFYWGSSSYNSLIDGVEVGQPPSPPQASVNSPTQNYIADTYETIQFKVYWSSNVDLDWCGFSWNESGTWSNWETVWDNAGVNAKWANITKTLTKKSFGKWVYWKMKCNNTAGNTTETQVYKLFHWEPAVGRQKYIAGETASAARGVYFNGSPWGGKEAIYIVYQNTTTDPWEFQVRAYDFETHTWTSYYKIGNSPDDDTHWSPRINVLPDGRLIITYAYYSSLCFRISTYSAKTTSNLQQIINNWESGHTIAPFWTIQFCYPDMQRFDDRLIVIGRDGVSTSGNYSYFVWTDKSFTKTYPKAYFTADENGTWTKVGSPPYTNELFWRNSYIEISSTGSSIISSGYWTLRKGYNEWKDPTNAVIKVLCNATEGKIKIGKHFAGEPWYYSDWYTVSSDLTWFNWTTPVTWNYTIKILATNATNLRIYKIRVEFNMTGFSPCYPLVWTDRESIYMTPYVQNGILMIAGRERYYGDGENPNKIRDLLFMYSEDEGETWKLVNGTKIEIPVYIDTIKVAYYNQTKITTPFPILNGTRPVLYFFKWDYEQLEDVSYLGVAVYNASLGQSGTFTLYNCTFENGTILTFPKQTASEVYFDVYYKRACFWISHNRKLKKFVVLPTDPRKFRITHVYDVMPVDTEGGRTFSILYSPSDYETVLMLKEIVLGHYGDFSNWQVMSTTMSVGCKFTALKTMKVTAITWYTIPYGLYPDEYVDCQAAIYNSTYHKLAESSVITIWQGGKYKGWSKAVTFPNPVTLTENETYWLVWKVNKDDSIQYVYTGGSTNQTFHIPIGWSDPFPTQLNESDMTFYNRKIKIYGYYGRIHVIGLDTVSPEPSNVGAEKTAEEVKFYAEWSDNWQLETATLYWNASGVFEQNGTVNLTGKTCWSNFTRSIPEVGIIAWYITANDTSGNVGNTSLQILELLKTELVSGWNMFNASSVDVGHSLSEINASLNKDNINWTMLVLEYPNGTQYVFVYGYTLNVNVQVTGTDNILYIYCGEAGIWYHKYD
;
A
#
# COMPACT_ATOMS: atom_id res chain seq x y z
N ALA A 1 -7.48 5.04 -66.24
CA ALA A 1 -6.03 4.95 -66.00
C ALA A 1 -5.68 3.48 -65.75
N TYR A 2 -4.59 2.98 -66.30
CA TYR A 2 -4.11 1.63 -65.99
C TYR A 2 -3.25 1.74 -64.74
N ILE A 3 -3.52 0.98 -63.68
CA ILE A 3 -2.73 1.07 -62.45
C ILE A 3 -1.51 0.18 -62.64
N LEU A 4 -0.32 0.76 -62.48
CA LEU A 4 0.92 0.00 -62.46
C LEU A 4 0.89 -0.96 -61.25
N ASN A 5 1.16 -2.25 -61.44
CA ASN A 5 0.92 -3.31 -60.43
C ASN A 5 -0.54 -3.44 -59.92
N GLY A 6 -1.53 -2.94 -60.68
CA GLY A 6 -2.96 -3.09 -60.35
C GLY A 6 -3.54 -4.47 -60.66
N THR A 7 -4.63 -4.83 -59.98
CA THR A 7 -5.41 -6.04 -60.25
C THR A 7 -6.02 -6.02 -61.66
N GLN A 8 -5.81 -7.08 -62.44
CA GLN A 8 -6.32 -7.20 -63.82
C GLN A 8 -7.85 -7.25 -63.86
N SER A 9 -8.44 -6.80 -64.98
CA SER A 9 -9.89 -6.92 -65.18
C SER A 9 -10.28 -8.34 -65.61
N SER A 10 -11.57 -8.68 -65.53
CA SER A 10 -12.07 -9.98 -66.00
C SER A 10 -12.25 -10.07 -67.52
N THR A 11 -12.10 -8.97 -68.26
CA THR A 11 -12.37 -8.90 -69.71
C THR A 11 -11.13 -8.47 -70.50
N SER A 12 -10.80 -9.20 -71.56
CA SER A 12 -9.71 -8.82 -72.46
C SER A 12 -10.14 -7.75 -73.46
N LYS A 13 -9.23 -6.84 -73.82
CA LYS A 13 -9.36 -5.90 -74.94
C LYS A 13 -8.27 -6.15 -75.97
N TYR A 14 -8.50 -5.77 -77.22
CA TYR A 14 -7.48 -5.82 -78.25
C TYR A 14 -7.59 -4.67 -79.24
N VAL A 15 -6.48 -4.38 -79.92
CA VAL A 15 -6.40 -3.47 -81.06
C VAL A 15 -5.69 -4.15 -82.21
N GLY A 16 -6.01 -3.78 -83.45
CA GLY A 16 -5.43 -4.42 -84.63
C GLY A 16 -5.11 -3.49 -85.79
N LEU A 17 -4.28 -4.00 -86.70
CA LEU A 17 -3.91 -3.40 -87.97
C LEU A 17 -3.76 -4.52 -89.01
N SER A 18 -4.27 -4.34 -90.22
CA SER A 18 -4.19 -5.34 -91.29
C SER A 18 -3.69 -4.77 -92.61
N SER A 19 -3.04 -5.60 -93.42
CA SER A 19 -2.62 -5.28 -94.78
C SER A 19 -2.67 -6.52 -95.68
N GLY A 20 -2.71 -6.32 -96.99
CA GLY A 20 -2.61 -7.41 -97.98
C GLY A 20 -1.21 -8.02 -98.03
N GLY A 21 -1.13 -9.32 -98.32
CA GLY A 21 0.11 -10.10 -98.37
C GLY A 21 0.32 -10.98 -97.13
N GLN A 22 1.31 -11.88 -97.24
CA GLN A 22 1.82 -12.68 -96.13
C GLN A 22 3.01 -11.93 -95.52
N LEU A 23 2.74 -11.13 -94.49
CA LEU A 23 3.66 -10.11 -93.99
C LEU A 23 4.06 -10.39 -92.54
N GLN A 24 5.24 -9.89 -92.19
CA GLN A 24 5.68 -9.78 -90.80
C GLN A 24 4.92 -8.65 -90.09
N THR A 25 4.68 -8.81 -88.79
CA THR A 25 4.01 -7.82 -87.96
C THR A 25 4.85 -7.42 -86.78
N TRP A 26 4.76 -6.17 -86.35
CA TRP A 26 5.46 -5.67 -85.17
C TRP A 26 4.52 -4.96 -84.21
N VAL A 27 4.84 -5.08 -82.92
CA VAL A 27 4.21 -4.34 -81.82
C VAL A 27 5.31 -3.60 -81.08
N ALA A 28 5.22 -2.27 -81.00
CA ALA A 28 6.17 -1.43 -80.28
C ALA A 28 5.49 -0.69 -79.13
N VAL A 29 6.27 -0.36 -78.11
CA VAL A 29 5.85 0.50 -77.01
C VAL A 29 6.73 1.73 -76.96
N ARG A 30 6.15 2.84 -76.51
CA ARG A 30 6.85 4.09 -76.22
C ARG A 30 6.35 4.60 -74.87
N VAL A 31 7.20 5.31 -74.14
CA VAL A 31 6.95 5.72 -72.75
C VAL A 31 7.11 7.23 -72.63
N TRP A 32 6.21 7.87 -71.91
CA TRP A 32 6.19 9.31 -71.66
C TRP A 32 5.95 9.61 -70.19
N ILE A 33 6.45 10.74 -69.73
CA ILE A 33 5.96 11.45 -68.54
C ILE A 33 4.80 12.33 -68.97
N VAL A 34 3.73 12.34 -68.19
CA VAL A 34 2.61 13.27 -68.30
C VAL A 34 2.65 14.16 -67.08
N TYR A 35 2.88 15.44 -67.29
CA TYR A 35 2.96 16.41 -66.21
C TYR A 35 1.57 16.86 -65.75
N SER A 36 1.50 17.49 -64.59
CA SER A 36 0.26 18.00 -64.00
C SER A 36 -0.49 19.03 -64.86
N ASP A 37 0.22 19.74 -65.76
CA ASP A 37 -0.36 20.68 -66.72
C ASP A 37 -0.96 20.01 -67.97
N GLY A 38 -0.84 18.68 -68.08
CA GLY A 38 -1.31 17.88 -69.22
C GLY A 38 -0.32 17.76 -70.38
N ASN A 39 0.83 18.45 -70.33
CA ASN A 39 1.91 18.27 -71.29
C ASN A 39 2.58 16.90 -71.08
N SER A 40 3.27 16.40 -72.10
CA SER A 40 3.99 15.13 -72.00
C SER A 40 5.35 15.16 -72.67
N SER A 41 6.37 14.65 -71.99
CA SER A 41 7.72 14.43 -72.52
C SER A 41 7.96 12.95 -72.74
N GLU A 42 8.60 12.59 -73.84
CA GLU A 42 8.90 11.19 -74.12
C GLU A 42 10.21 10.74 -73.46
N LEU A 43 10.21 9.53 -72.90
CA LEU A 43 11.38 8.88 -72.31
C LEU A 43 12.05 7.90 -73.28
N THR A 44 11.27 7.29 -74.17
CA THR A 44 11.84 6.54 -75.29
C THR A 44 12.48 7.49 -76.30
N ASP A 45 13.51 7.04 -77.01
CA ASP A 45 14.37 7.83 -77.92
C ASP A 45 13.67 8.35 -79.20
N GLY A 46 12.33 8.38 -79.21
CA GLY A 46 11.52 8.73 -80.37
C GLY A 46 11.40 7.62 -81.41
N ASN A 47 12.21 6.56 -81.30
CA ASN A 47 12.22 5.43 -82.21
C ASN A 47 11.36 4.28 -81.68
N TYR A 48 11.05 3.33 -82.56
CA TYR A 48 10.27 2.15 -82.22
C TYR A 48 11.16 0.98 -81.77
N ASN A 49 12.25 1.28 -81.05
CA ASN A 49 13.29 0.30 -80.71
C ASN A 49 12.83 -0.70 -79.64
N VAL A 50 11.86 -0.33 -78.81
CA VAL A 50 11.20 -1.24 -77.85
C VAL A 50 10.06 -1.96 -78.55
N ASN A 51 10.37 -2.98 -79.33
CA ASN A 51 9.39 -3.73 -80.12
C ASN A 51 9.60 -5.25 -80.12
N VAL A 52 8.52 -5.95 -80.46
CA VAL A 52 8.50 -7.40 -80.70
C VAL A 52 7.92 -7.66 -82.09
N THR A 53 8.25 -8.80 -82.68
CA THR A 53 7.84 -9.13 -84.05
C THR A 53 7.40 -10.58 -84.23
N ARG A 54 6.50 -10.82 -85.17
CA ARG A 54 6.06 -12.15 -85.62
C ARG A 54 6.09 -12.24 -87.14
N SER A 55 6.88 -13.15 -87.71
CA SER A 55 7.01 -13.36 -89.16
C SER A 55 5.94 -14.28 -89.76
N SER A 56 5.24 -15.07 -88.94
CA SER A 56 4.19 -16.01 -89.36
C SER A 56 2.98 -15.99 -88.43
N SER A 57 1.86 -16.59 -88.86
CA SER A 57 0.65 -16.77 -88.05
C SER A 57 0.95 -17.42 -86.70
N GLY A 58 0.54 -16.78 -85.61
CA GLY A 58 0.73 -17.27 -84.25
C GLY A 58 0.32 -16.24 -83.21
N TYR A 59 0.16 -16.67 -81.96
CA TYR A 59 -0.22 -15.81 -80.84
C TYR A 59 0.54 -16.17 -79.56
N GLY A 60 0.51 -15.27 -78.58
CA GLY A 60 1.11 -15.46 -77.25
C GLY A 60 1.95 -14.27 -76.80
N TYR A 61 2.55 -14.40 -75.62
CA TYR A 61 3.43 -13.38 -75.04
C TYR A 61 4.76 -13.27 -75.80
N GLN A 62 5.23 -12.04 -75.96
CA GLN A 62 6.59 -11.70 -76.38
C GLN A 62 7.10 -10.64 -75.41
N ASN A 63 8.36 -10.78 -74.99
CA ASN A 63 8.97 -9.85 -74.06
C ASN A 63 9.97 -8.96 -74.80
N VAL A 64 10.04 -7.69 -74.40
CA VAL A 64 11.11 -6.77 -74.78
C VAL A 64 11.51 -5.96 -73.56
N THR A 65 12.82 -5.87 -73.31
CA THR A 65 13.36 -5.11 -72.18
C THR A 65 13.84 -3.75 -72.65
N TRP A 66 13.63 -2.73 -71.83
CA TRP A 66 14.06 -1.36 -72.05
C TRP A 66 14.62 -0.81 -70.74
N THR A 67 15.83 -0.27 -70.79
CA THR A 67 16.41 0.44 -69.65
C THR A 67 15.79 1.84 -69.60
N CYS A 68 14.90 2.05 -68.64
CA CYS A 68 14.32 3.36 -68.35
C CYS A 68 15.43 4.26 -67.80
N PRO A 69 15.66 5.45 -68.36
CA PRO A 69 16.56 6.41 -67.74
C PRO A 69 16.04 6.78 -66.36
N GLU A 70 16.95 7.03 -65.42
CA GLU A 70 16.60 7.58 -64.11
C GLU A 70 15.99 8.97 -64.33
N THR A 71 14.76 9.18 -63.85
CA THR A 71 14.04 10.43 -64.03
C THR A 71 13.24 10.76 -62.78
N ASP A 72 13.50 11.93 -62.22
CA ASP A 72 12.73 12.49 -61.11
C ASP A 72 11.34 12.91 -61.60
N LEU A 73 10.34 12.67 -60.75
CA LEU A 73 8.94 13.00 -61.03
C LEU A 73 8.40 13.87 -59.90
N ASN A 74 7.56 14.85 -60.23
CA ASN A 74 6.72 15.46 -59.21
C ASN A 74 5.66 14.44 -58.77
N THR A 75 5.19 14.55 -57.52
CA THR A 75 4.10 13.71 -57.00
C THR A 75 2.80 13.84 -57.81
N THR A 76 2.67 14.86 -58.66
CA THR A 76 1.54 15.11 -59.56
C THR A 76 1.77 14.63 -61.00
N ASP A 77 2.93 14.09 -61.32
CA ASP A 77 3.23 13.53 -62.65
C ASP A 77 2.76 12.07 -62.76
N ALA A 78 2.55 11.58 -63.98
CA ALA A 78 2.15 10.21 -64.27
C ALA A 78 2.92 9.64 -65.46
N ILE A 79 2.97 8.30 -65.58
CA ILE A 79 3.62 7.63 -66.72
C ILE A 79 2.57 7.20 -67.73
N MET A 80 2.81 7.54 -68.99
CA MET A 80 1.99 7.13 -70.13
C MET A 80 2.76 6.14 -71.00
N VAL A 81 2.12 5.03 -71.38
CA VAL A 81 2.62 4.09 -72.37
C VAL A 81 1.68 4.04 -73.56
N ARG A 82 2.22 4.17 -74.78
CA ARG A 82 1.46 4.01 -76.03
C ARG A 82 1.99 2.82 -76.81
N VAL A 83 1.07 2.05 -77.38
CA VAL A 83 1.36 0.85 -78.17
C VAL A 83 1.13 1.15 -79.64
N TYR A 84 2.07 0.74 -80.48
CA TYR A 84 2.06 0.93 -81.92
C TYR A 84 2.09 -0.41 -82.64
N LEU A 85 1.36 -0.51 -83.75
CA LEU A 85 1.37 -1.69 -84.62
C LEU A 85 1.93 -1.32 -85.99
N LYS A 86 2.62 -2.28 -86.63
CA LYS A 86 3.09 -2.20 -88.01
C LYS A 86 2.92 -3.55 -88.71
N VAL A 87 2.51 -3.54 -89.98
CA VAL A 87 2.36 -4.73 -90.84
C VAL A 87 3.17 -4.53 -92.12
N GLY A 88 4.09 -5.44 -92.42
CA GLY A 88 5.04 -5.34 -93.53
C GLY A 88 5.83 -4.03 -93.56
N SER A 89 5.94 -3.42 -94.73
CA SER A 89 6.60 -2.13 -94.94
C SER A 89 5.74 -0.92 -94.56
N GLY A 90 4.54 -1.12 -94.00
CA GLY A 90 3.64 -0.03 -93.61
C GLY A 90 4.20 0.86 -92.49
N SER A 91 3.55 2.00 -92.27
CA SER A 91 3.91 2.93 -91.19
C SER A 91 3.47 2.42 -89.82
N TRP A 92 4.22 2.79 -88.78
CA TRP A 92 3.81 2.56 -87.39
C TRP A 92 2.57 3.39 -87.06
N THR A 93 1.55 2.74 -86.51
CA THR A 93 0.29 3.40 -86.13
C THR A 93 0.05 3.24 -84.63
N ALA A 94 -0.17 4.33 -83.90
CA ALA A 94 -0.57 4.29 -82.49
C ALA A 94 -1.96 3.65 -82.35
N LYS A 95 -2.11 2.68 -81.46
CA LYS A 95 -3.35 1.90 -81.32
C LYS A 95 -3.90 1.83 -79.91
N ALA A 96 -3.06 1.90 -78.88
CA ALA A 96 -3.51 1.95 -77.48
C ALA A 96 -2.69 2.96 -76.67
N LYS A 97 -3.31 3.50 -75.61
CA LYS A 97 -2.70 4.45 -74.65
C LYS A 97 -3.10 4.05 -73.23
N PHE A 98 -2.10 3.98 -72.36
CA PHE A 98 -2.21 3.67 -70.92
C PHE A 98 -1.58 4.81 -70.13
N ILE A 99 -2.18 5.23 -69.02
CA ILE A 99 -1.62 6.24 -68.10
C ILE A 99 -1.76 5.71 -66.67
N THR A 100 -0.70 5.79 -65.86
CA THR A 100 -0.66 5.41 -64.44
C THR A 100 -1.42 6.40 -63.55
N SER A 101 -1.59 6.07 -62.27
CA SER A 101 -1.90 7.06 -61.24
C SER A 101 -0.69 7.96 -60.98
N GLN A 102 -0.95 9.13 -60.37
CA GLN A 102 0.06 10.05 -59.83
C GLN A 102 0.68 9.48 -58.53
N GLY A 103 1.74 10.11 -58.03
CA GLY A 103 2.34 9.81 -56.72
C GLY A 103 3.72 9.14 -56.74
N MET A 104 4.28 8.89 -57.92
CA MET A 104 5.68 8.45 -58.06
C MET A 104 6.60 9.67 -57.98
N THR A 105 7.69 9.58 -57.22
CA THR A 105 8.67 10.67 -57.08
C THR A 105 9.93 10.44 -57.90
N GLN A 106 10.17 9.21 -58.34
CA GLN A 106 11.30 8.83 -59.18
C GLN A 106 10.95 7.54 -59.95
N ILE A 107 11.49 7.39 -61.16
CA ILE A 107 11.45 6.17 -61.95
C ILE A 107 12.83 5.87 -62.54
N GLY A 108 13.13 4.59 -62.76
CA GLY A 108 14.38 4.14 -63.38
C GLY A 108 14.42 2.62 -63.53
N GLY A 109 15.56 2.08 -63.96
CA GLY A 109 15.84 0.64 -63.98
C GLY A 109 15.46 -0.09 -65.28
N ASN A 110 15.58 -1.42 -65.28
CA ASN A 110 15.30 -2.25 -66.44
C ASN A 110 13.83 -2.70 -66.46
N TRP A 111 13.05 -2.13 -67.38
CA TRP A 111 11.64 -2.47 -67.53
C TRP A 111 11.47 -3.58 -68.56
N THR A 112 10.72 -4.62 -68.22
CA THR A 112 10.35 -5.68 -69.17
C THR A 112 8.89 -5.54 -69.56
N PHE A 113 8.66 -5.27 -70.85
CA PHE A 113 7.33 -5.24 -71.44
C PHE A 113 6.98 -6.65 -71.91
N GLN A 114 6.04 -7.28 -71.21
CA GLN A 114 5.42 -8.53 -71.65
C GLN A 114 4.18 -8.16 -72.48
N LEU A 115 4.20 -8.49 -73.77
CA LEU A 115 3.16 -8.09 -74.73
C LEU A 115 2.50 -9.33 -75.34
N TYR A 116 1.20 -9.49 -75.17
CA TYR A 116 0.44 -10.53 -75.86
C TYR A 116 0.09 -10.07 -77.28
N THR A 117 0.73 -10.69 -78.26
CA THR A 117 0.60 -10.32 -79.68
C THR A 117 0.04 -11.48 -80.49
N LYS A 118 -0.68 -11.18 -81.57
CA LYS A 118 -1.13 -12.19 -82.56
C LYS A 118 -0.85 -11.68 -83.97
N ASN A 119 -0.19 -12.51 -84.77
CA ASN A 119 -0.16 -12.39 -86.22
C ASN A 119 -1.16 -13.39 -86.79
N GLN A 120 -2.06 -12.94 -87.66
CA GLN A 120 -3.04 -13.76 -88.34
C GLN A 120 -2.94 -13.53 -89.84
N GLN A 121 -2.34 -14.49 -90.54
CA GLN A 121 -2.26 -14.54 -92.00
C GLN A 121 -3.39 -15.42 -92.51
N THR A 122 -4.30 -14.87 -93.31
CA THR A 122 -5.45 -15.57 -93.89
C THR A 122 -5.33 -15.59 -95.40
N LYS A 123 -5.37 -16.76 -96.02
CA LYS A 123 -5.40 -16.90 -97.48
C LYS A 123 -6.85 -16.92 -97.94
N ASN A 124 -7.25 -15.99 -98.81
CA ASN A 124 -8.56 -16.05 -99.42
C ASN A 124 -8.57 -17.23 -100.42
N PRO A 125 -9.43 -18.25 -100.25
CA PRO A 125 -9.42 -19.45 -101.08
C PRO A 125 -9.88 -19.17 -102.53
N ILE A 126 -10.59 -18.06 -102.78
CA ILE A 126 -11.08 -17.68 -104.11
C ILE A 126 -10.02 -16.85 -104.86
N THR A 127 -9.45 -15.83 -104.22
CA THR A 127 -8.48 -14.93 -104.90
C THR A 127 -7.03 -15.39 -104.78
N ASN A 128 -6.76 -16.42 -103.97
CA ASN A 128 -5.43 -16.92 -103.62
C ASN A 128 -4.50 -15.86 -102.97
N GLN A 129 -5.04 -14.69 -102.60
CA GLN A 129 -4.32 -13.59 -101.97
C GLN A 129 -4.28 -13.77 -100.45
N TRP A 130 -3.15 -13.42 -99.85
CA TRP A 130 -3.00 -13.39 -98.40
C TRP A 130 -3.44 -12.05 -97.83
N THR A 131 -3.95 -12.06 -96.60
CA THR A 131 -4.11 -10.87 -95.75
C THR A 131 -3.42 -11.14 -94.42
N THR A 132 -2.71 -10.16 -93.89
CA THR A 132 -2.04 -10.25 -92.59
C THR A 132 -2.66 -9.24 -91.63
N ALA A 133 -3.07 -9.70 -90.45
CA ALA A 133 -3.52 -8.86 -89.35
C ALA A 133 -2.61 -9.02 -88.12
N CYS A 134 -2.15 -7.89 -87.59
CA CYS A 134 -1.45 -7.78 -86.31
C CYS A 134 -2.44 -7.37 -85.23
N TYR A 135 -2.40 -8.04 -84.08
CA TYR A 135 -3.19 -7.69 -82.91
C TYR A 135 -2.33 -7.60 -81.65
N PHE A 136 -2.71 -6.69 -80.75
CA PHE A 136 -2.19 -6.58 -79.39
C PHE A 136 -3.35 -6.71 -78.40
N TYR A 137 -3.20 -7.58 -77.39
CA TYR A 137 -4.23 -7.88 -76.39
C TYR A 137 -3.78 -7.43 -74.99
N TRP A 138 -4.71 -7.01 -74.14
CA TRP A 138 -4.44 -6.69 -72.73
C TRP A 138 -5.69 -6.86 -71.83
N GLY A 139 -5.52 -6.76 -70.51
CA GLY A 139 -6.60 -6.49 -69.56
C GLY A 139 -7.27 -7.70 -68.90
N SER A 140 -6.85 -8.94 -69.19
CA SER A 140 -7.32 -10.15 -68.50
C SER A 140 -6.15 -11.07 -68.14
N SER A 141 -6.34 -12.03 -67.25
CA SER A 141 -5.28 -12.99 -66.87
C SER A 141 -4.74 -13.81 -68.05
N SER A 142 -5.58 -14.12 -69.06
CA SER A 142 -5.16 -14.83 -70.28
C SER A 142 -4.43 -13.94 -71.29
N TYR A 143 -4.62 -12.63 -71.20
CA TYR A 143 -4.04 -11.61 -72.08
C TYR A 143 -3.43 -10.49 -71.22
N ASN A 144 -2.48 -10.85 -70.37
CA ASN A 144 -1.92 -10.00 -69.34
C ASN A 144 -0.68 -9.26 -69.85
N SER A 145 -0.87 -8.38 -70.83
CA SER A 145 0.22 -7.49 -71.21
C SER A 145 0.55 -6.54 -70.06
N LEU A 146 1.80 -6.55 -69.58
CA LEU A 146 2.24 -5.81 -68.38
C LEU A 146 3.65 -5.25 -68.55
N ILE A 147 4.03 -4.38 -67.61
CA ILE A 147 5.38 -3.84 -67.45
C ILE A 147 5.87 -4.33 -66.10
N ASP A 148 7.00 -5.03 -66.08
CA ASP A 148 7.67 -5.51 -64.88
C ASP A 148 8.99 -4.75 -64.66
N GLY A 149 9.49 -4.68 -63.43
CA GLY A 149 10.75 -4.02 -63.08
C GLY A 149 10.69 -2.50 -62.93
N VAL A 150 9.51 -1.94 -62.60
CA VAL A 150 9.39 -0.50 -62.27
C VAL A 150 9.66 -0.29 -60.78
N GLU A 151 10.82 0.30 -60.47
CA GLU A 151 11.18 0.70 -59.11
C GLU A 151 10.51 2.05 -58.79
N VAL A 152 9.65 2.08 -57.76
CA VAL A 152 8.99 3.30 -57.28
C VAL A 152 9.59 3.63 -55.92
N GLY A 153 10.26 4.79 -55.80
CA GLY A 153 10.72 5.30 -54.50
C GLY A 153 9.55 5.43 -53.54
N GLN A 154 9.64 4.81 -52.36
CA GLN A 154 8.61 4.97 -51.31
C GLN A 154 8.69 6.39 -50.76
N PRO A 155 7.56 7.10 -50.56
CA PRO A 155 7.58 8.41 -49.92
C PRO A 155 8.17 8.29 -48.49
N PRO A 156 8.84 9.33 -47.99
CA PRO A 156 9.36 9.34 -46.63
C PRO A 156 8.23 9.08 -45.61
N SER A 157 8.37 8.03 -44.81
CA SER A 157 7.44 7.67 -43.74
C SER A 157 7.86 8.31 -42.41
N PRO A 158 6.94 8.59 -41.49
CA PRO A 158 7.28 9.07 -40.14
C PRO A 158 8.17 8.07 -39.37
N PRO A 159 9.08 8.56 -38.50
CA PRO A 159 9.88 7.71 -37.62
C PRO A 159 9.02 6.72 -36.80
N GLN A 160 9.45 5.48 -36.69
CA GLN A 160 8.80 4.42 -35.92
C GLN A 160 9.59 4.11 -34.65
N ALA A 161 8.90 4.04 -33.51
CA ALA A 161 9.47 3.65 -32.22
C ALA A 161 9.16 2.17 -31.92
N SER A 162 10.15 1.36 -31.52
CA SER A 162 9.96 -0.09 -31.34
C SER A 162 10.37 -0.67 -29.97
N VAL A 163 11.21 0.01 -29.18
CA VAL A 163 11.61 -0.46 -27.84
C VAL A 163 11.65 0.73 -26.89
N ASN A 164 11.09 0.59 -25.69
CA ASN A 164 11.00 1.66 -24.70
C ASN A 164 11.47 1.16 -23.34
N SER A 165 12.44 1.84 -22.74
CA SER A 165 12.91 1.60 -21.37
C SER A 165 12.93 2.94 -20.63
N PRO A 166 12.51 3.01 -19.36
CA PRO A 166 11.81 1.96 -18.62
C PRO A 166 10.43 1.66 -19.22
N THR A 167 9.98 0.40 -19.13
CA THR A 167 8.68 0.00 -19.67
C THR A 167 7.51 0.63 -18.89
N GLN A 168 6.31 0.59 -19.47
CA GLN A 168 5.10 1.04 -18.78
C GLN A 168 4.95 0.36 -17.42
N ASN A 169 4.68 1.14 -16.37
CA ASN A 169 4.55 0.70 -14.97
C ASN A 169 5.85 0.20 -14.30
N TYR A 170 7.02 0.62 -14.78
CA TYR A 170 8.29 0.37 -14.09
C TYR A 170 8.27 0.91 -12.65
N ILE A 171 8.90 0.21 -11.71
CA ILE A 171 9.05 0.65 -10.33
C ILE A 171 10.51 0.94 -10.10
N ALA A 172 10.83 2.22 -9.98
CA ALA A 172 12.18 2.70 -9.74
C ALA A 172 12.49 2.68 -8.25
N ASP A 173 13.69 2.23 -7.91
CA ASP A 173 14.18 2.27 -6.53
C ASP A 173 14.51 3.70 -6.09
N THR A 174 14.64 3.85 -4.77
CA THR A 174 14.95 5.13 -4.16
C THR A 174 16.27 5.68 -4.70
N TYR A 175 16.25 6.90 -5.23
CA TYR A 175 17.41 7.56 -5.83
C TYR A 175 17.99 6.83 -7.04
N GLU A 176 17.21 5.94 -7.68
CA GLU A 176 17.65 5.25 -8.89
C GLU A 176 17.94 6.27 -10.01
N THR A 177 19.07 6.07 -10.68
CA THR A 177 19.40 6.78 -11.91
C THR A 177 18.86 5.99 -13.09
N ILE A 178 17.85 6.54 -13.75
CA ILE A 178 17.08 5.86 -14.78
C ILE A 178 17.59 6.25 -16.16
N GLN A 179 17.78 5.24 -17.00
CA GLN A 179 18.08 5.42 -18.41
C GLN A 179 16.81 5.28 -19.25
N PHE A 180 16.34 6.41 -19.79
CA PHE A 180 15.22 6.49 -20.71
C PHE A 180 15.73 6.24 -22.13
N LYS A 181 15.19 5.21 -22.80
CA LYS A 181 15.63 4.79 -24.13
C LYS A 181 14.46 4.54 -25.06
N VAL A 182 14.56 5.04 -26.28
CA VAL A 182 13.67 4.68 -27.39
C VAL A 182 14.49 4.36 -28.63
N TYR A 183 14.22 3.22 -29.27
CA TYR A 183 14.80 2.92 -30.59
C TYR A 183 13.92 3.47 -31.71
N TRP A 184 14.48 4.36 -32.52
CA TRP A 184 13.81 5.00 -33.65
C TRP A 184 14.33 4.44 -34.97
N SER A 185 13.44 4.28 -35.96
CA SER A 185 13.77 3.87 -37.34
C SER A 185 12.92 4.64 -38.35
N SER A 186 13.43 4.88 -39.55
CA SER A 186 12.77 5.63 -40.63
C SER A 186 13.30 5.14 -41.98
N ASN A 187 12.57 5.37 -43.07
CA ASN A 187 13.04 5.07 -44.43
C ASN A 187 13.92 6.18 -45.04
N VAL A 188 14.08 7.29 -44.32
CA VAL A 188 15.07 8.34 -44.55
C VAL A 188 15.81 8.65 -43.25
N ASP A 189 16.92 9.39 -43.31
CA ASP A 189 17.73 9.70 -42.12
C ASP A 189 16.93 10.44 -41.05
N LEU A 190 17.20 10.10 -39.79
CA LEU A 190 16.64 10.77 -38.64
C LEU A 190 17.33 12.13 -38.41
N ASP A 191 16.56 13.13 -38.00
CA ASP A 191 17.01 14.51 -37.85
C ASP A 191 17.16 14.88 -36.37
N TRP A 192 16.06 15.11 -35.66
CA TRP A 192 16.08 15.51 -34.24
C TRP A 192 15.36 14.50 -33.34
N CYS A 193 15.80 14.35 -32.09
CA CYS A 193 15.04 13.68 -31.05
C CYS A 193 15.08 14.44 -29.73
N GLY A 194 13.92 14.60 -29.10
CA GLY A 194 13.77 15.21 -27.78
C GLY A 194 13.08 14.32 -26.76
N PHE A 195 13.36 14.61 -25.50
CA PHE A 195 12.79 13.97 -24.32
C PHE A 195 11.99 14.98 -23.51
N SER A 196 10.84 14.56 -22.97
CA SER A 196 10.07 15.34 -22.01
C SER A 196 9.55 14.41 -20.92
N TRP A 197 9.50 14.91 -19.69
CA TRP A 197 9.04 14.16 -18.52
C TRP A 197 8.30 15.05 -17.52
N ASN A 198 7.47 14.43 -16.70
CA ASN A 198 6.67 15.05 -15.67
C ASN A 198 6.93 14.35 -14.34
N GLU A 199 7.89 14.90 -13.59
CA GLU A 199 8.26 14.45 -12.26
C GLU A 199 7.44 15.17 -11.16
N SER A 200 7.17 16.46 -11.36
CA SER A 200 6.63 17.38 -10.34
C SER A 200 5.12 17.68 -10.48
N GLY A 201 4.43 17.03 -11.41
CA GLY A 201 3.06 17.35 -11.82
C GLY A 201 2.98 18.22 -13.07
N THR A 202 4.09 18.80 -13.54
CA THR A 202 4.18 19.59 -14.78
C THR A 202 5.19 18.96 -15.76
N TRP A 203 4.87 18.96 -17.05
CA TRP A 203 5.77 18.50 -18.11
C TRP A 203 6.95 19.45 -18.29
N SER A 204 8.16 18.90 -18.42
CA SER A 204 9.35 19.66 -18.79
C SER A 204 9.27 20.13 -20.24
N ASN A 205 10.03 21.18 -20.55
CA ASN A 205 10.38 21.49 -21.93
C ASN A 205 11.10 20.29 -22.59
N TRP A 206 11.06 20.24 -23.91
CA TRP A 206 11.77 19.23 -24.68
C TRP A 206 13.28 19.42 -24.55
N GLU A 207 13.96 18.41 -24.03
CA GLU A 207 15.40 18.34 -23.96
C GLU A 207 15.93 17.54 -25.14
N THR A 208 16.84 18.14 -25.91
CA THR A 208 17.45 17.49 -27.07
C THR A 208 18.30 16.30 -26.62
N VAL A 209 17.98 15.11 -27.13
CA VAL A 209 18.75 13.88 -26.93
C VAL A 209 19.86 13.77 -27.97
N TRP A 210 19.54 14.10 -29.22
CA TRP A 210 20.50 14.33 -30.29
C TRP A 210 19.90 15.25 -31.34
N ASP A 211 20.79 15.97 -32.03
CA ASP A 211 20.50 16.88 -33.12
C ASP A 211 21.32 16.42 -34.33
N ASN A 212 20.64 16.05 -35.41
CA ASN A 212 21.13 15.29 -36.55
C ASN A 212 21.65 13.88 -36.23
N ALA A 213 20.85 12.84 -36.52
CA ALA A 213 21.31 11.46 -36.35
C ALA A 213 22.31 11.03 -37.43
N GLY A 214 22.16 11.55 -38.66
CA GLY A 214 22.91 11.14 -39.86
C GLY A 214 22.71 9.68 -40.27
N VAL A 215 21.68 9.01 -39.72
CA VAL A 215 21.36 7.60 -39.96
C VAL A 215 19.86 7.37 -39.92
N ASN A 216 19.39 6.34 -40.60
CA ASN A 216 17.97 5.98 -40.68
C ASN A 216 17.43 5.19 -39.46
N ALA A 217 18.29 4.76 -38.52
CA ALA A 217 17.87 4.13 -37.26
C ALA A 217 18.88 4.39 -36.14
N LYS A 218 18.39 4.76 -34.94
CA LYS A 218 19.25 5.15 -33.81
C LYS A 218 18.53 5.00 -32.47
N TRP A 219 19.30 4.68 -31.42
CA TRP A 219 18.83 4.78 -30.03
C TRP A 219 18.86 6.24 -29.56
N ALA A 220 17.73 6.73 -29.05
CA ALA A 220 17.66 7.93 -28.24
C ALA A 220 17.79 7.52 -26.76
N ASN A 221 18.87 7.91 -26.09
CA ASN A 221 19.17 7.56 -24.71
C ASN A 221 19.40 8.82 -23.87
N ILE A 222 18.70 8.95 -22.75
CA ILE A 222 18.92 10.04 -21.78
C ILE A 222 18.84 9.49 -20.37
N THR A 223 19.71 9.97 -19.48
CA THR A 223 19.77 9.52 -18.09
C THR A 223 19.24 10.62 -17.18
N LYS A 224 18.33 10.29 -16.26
CA LYS A 224 17.87 11.20 -15.21
C LYS A 224 17.92 10.52 -13.85
N THR A 225 18.31 11.29 -12.84
CA THR A 225 18.22 10.88 -11.44
C THR A 225 16.90 11.42 -10.89
N LEU A 226 16.09 10.53 -10.32
CA LEU A 226 14.85 10.93 -9.68
C LEU A 226 15.12 11.62 -8.34
N THR A 227 14.33 12.64 -8.03
CA THR A 227 14.49 13.46 -6.82
C THR A 227 13.42 13.14 -5.79
N LYS A 228 13.60 13.65 -4.56
CA LYS A 228 12.59 13.52 -3.48
C LYS A 228 11.20 14.05 -3.83
N LYS A 229 11.07 14.88 -4.87
CA LYS A 229 9.80 15.46 -5.33
C LYS A 229 8.82 14.40 -5.84
N SER A 230 9.34 13.30 -6.38
CA SER A 230 8.57 12.22 -6.99
C SER A 230 8.39 10.98 -6.11
N PHE A 231 8.94 10.94 -4.89
CA PHE A 231 8.72 9.82 -3.97
C PHE A 231 7.23 9.51 -3.80
N GLY A 232 6.86 8.25 -4.04
CA GLY A 232 5.50 7.76 -3.90
C GLY A 232 4.56 8.17 -5.00
N LYS A 233 5.12 8.70 -6.11
CA LYS A 233 4.35 9.25 -7.22
C LYS A 233 4.72 8.57 -8.54
N TRP A 234 3.77 8.67 -9.45
CA TRP A 234 3.97 8.34 -10.85
C TRP A 234 4.72 9.47 -11.55
N VAL A 235 5.85 9.14 -12.18
CA VAL A 235 6.60 9.99 -13.10
C VAL A 235 6.22 9.60 -14.52
N TYR A 236 5.89 10.58 -15.34
CA TYR A 236 5.49 10.36 -16.74
C TYR A 236 6.60 10.80 -17.68
N TRP A 237 6.76 10.13 -18.82
CA TRP A 237 7.78 10.49 -19.80
C TRP A 237 7.34 10.15 -21.23
N LYS A 238 7.94 10.83 -22.20
CA LYS A 238 7.73 10.60 -23.63
C LYS A 238 8.92 11.11 -24.45
N MET A 239 9.09 10.58 -25.66
CA MET A 239 10.09 11.06 -26.62
C MET A 239 9.43 11.44 -27.94
N LYS A 240 10.02 12.41 -28.62
CA LYS A 240 9.60 12.89 -29.93
C LYS A 240 10.78 12.85 -30.88
N CYS A 241 10.59 12.31 -32.08
CA CYS A 241 11.62 12.20 -33.10
C CYS A 241 11.11 12.68 -34.46
N ASN A 242 11.98 13.40 -35.18
CA ASN A 242 11.74 13.87 -36.54
C ASN A 242 12.75 13.22 -37.49
N ASN A 243 12.38 13.04 -38.75
CA ASN A 243 13.32 12.69 -39.82
C ASN A 243 13.65 13.90 -40.71
N THR A 244 14.65 13.73 -41.58
CA THR A 244 15.15 14.76 -42.52
C THR A 244 14.11 15.21 -43.54
N ALA A 245 13.02 14.48 -43.71
CA ALA A 245 11.86 14.88 -44.51
C ALA A 245 10.83 15.72 -43.73
N GLY A 246 11.12 16.07 -42.47
CA GLY A 246 10.23 16.86 -41.60
C GLY A 246 9.10 16.05 -40.95
N ASN A 247 9.02 14.73 -41.18
CA ASN A 247 8.00 13.90 -40.55
C ASN A 247 8.34 13.69 -39.08
N THR A 248 7.33 13.77 -38.23
CA THR A 248 7.46 13.76 -36.77
C THR A 248 6.67 12.60 -36.17
N THR A 249 7.18 11.95 -35.13
CA THR A 249 6.44 10.98 -34.33
C THR A 249 6.77 11.14 -32.85
N GLU A 250 5.76 11.02 -32.00
CA GLU A 250 5.89 11.05 -30.54
C GLU A 250 5.49 9.68 -30.00
N THR A 251 6.21 9.18 -28.99
CA THR A 251 5.78 7.98 -28.29
C THR A 251 4.49 8.24 -27.52
N GLN A 252 3.77 7.19 -27.14
CA GLN A 252 2.77 7.32 -26.07
C GLN A 252 3.43 7.83 -24.78
N VAL A 253 2.59 8.32 -23.86
CA VAL A 253 3.04 8.66 -22.50
C VAL A 253 3.28 7.39 -21.72
N TYR A 254 4.54 7.18 -21.33
CA TYR A 254 4.92 6.13 -20.41
C TYR A 254 4.90 6.65 -18.98
N LYS A 255 4.72 5.74 -18.02
CA LYS A 255 4.84 6.06 -16.59
C LYS A 255 5.67 5.04 -15.84
N LEU A 256 6.37 5.53 -14.83
CA LEU A 256 7.09 4.74 -13.83
C LEU A 256 6.73 5.25 -12.44
N PHE A 257 6.83 4.41 -11.41
CA PHE A 257 6.61 4.78 -10.02
C PHE A 257 7.95 4.96 -9.32
N HIS A 258 8.17 6.10 -8.66
CA HIS A 258 9.38 6.32 -7.88
C HIS A 258 9.15 5.88 -6.44
N TRP A 259 9.84 4.82 -6.01
CA TRP A 259 9.69 4.25 -4.68
C TRP A 259 10.24 5.19 -3.60
N GLU A 260 9.51 5.32 -2.50
CA GLU A 260 9.88 6.09 -1.33
C GLU A 260 11.01 5.39 -0.54
N PRO A 261 11.96 6.13 0.07
CA PRO A 261 13.01 5.52 0.88
C PRO A 261 12.44 4.61 1.98
N ALA A 262 13.23 3.60 2.35
CA ALA A 262 13.10 3.02 3.68
C ALA A 262 13.55 4.09 4.67
N VAL A 263 12.74 4.35 5.67
CA VAL A 263 12.97 5.42 6.64
C VAL A 263 13.59 4.87 7.92
N GLY A 264 14.21 5.78 8.69
CA GLY A 264 14.76 5.45 9.99
C GLY A 264 13.74 4.81 10.92
N ARG A 265 14.19 3.98 11.87
CA ARG A 265 13.29 3.16 12.70
C ARG A 265 13.68 3.13 14.16
N GLN A 266 12.67 3.29 15.00
CA GLN A 266 12.79 3.19 16.45
C GLN A 266 11.97 2.01 16.98
N LYS A 267 12.53 1.32 17.98
CA LYS A 267 11.90 0.18 18.65
C LYS A 267 11.79 0.49 20.13
N TYR A 268 10.56 0.58 20.62
CA TYR A 268 10.33 0.74 22.05
C TYR A 268 9.75 -0.51 22.66
N ILE A 269 10.33 -0.96 23.78
CA ILE A 269 9.80 -2.07 24.57
C ILE A 269 8.73 -1.53 25.52
N ALA A 270 7.51 -1.99 25.33
CA ALA A 270 6.37 -1.50 26.09
C ALA A 270 5.95 -2.46 27.21
N GLY A 271 6.30 -3.75 27.13
CA GLY A 271 5.91 -4.72 28.14
C GLY A 271 6.43 -6.12 27.86
N GLU A 272 6.26 -7.00 28.83
CA GLU A 272 6.55 -8.43 28.74
C GLU A 272 5.21 -9.17 28.61
N THR A 273 5.06 -10.03 27.59
CA THR A 273 3.87 -10.86 27.42
C THR A 273 4.09 -11.95 26.38
N ALA A 274 3.41 -13.09 26.56
CA ALA A 274 3.23 -14.11 25.54
C ALA A 274 1.83 -14.05 24.88
N SER A 275 0.99 -13.06 25.24
CA SER A 275 -0.36 -12.84 24.72
C SER A 275 -0.44 -11.55 23.88
N ALA A 276 -1.62 -11.27 23.32
CA ALA A 276 -1.83 -10.18 22.39
C ALA A 276 -1.95 -8.81 23.09
N ALA A 277 -1.53 -7.78 22.36
CA ALA A 277 -1.63 -6.38 22.75
C ALA A 277 -2.46 -5.60 21.73
N ARG A 278 -3.00 -4.44 22.11
CA ARG A 278 -3.57 -3.47 21.18
C ARG A 278 -3.11 -2.08 21.54
N GLY A 279 -2.90 -1.26 20.52
CA GLY A 279 -2.60 0.16 20.69
C GLY A 279 -3.58 1.04 19.94
N VAL A 280 -3.82 2.22 20.49
CA VAL A 280 -4.51 3.32 19.81
C VAL A 280 -3.63 4.55 19.88
N TYR A 281 -3.53 5.26 18.76
CA TYR A 281 -2.94 6.59 18.72
C TYR A 281 -4.01 7.65 18.96
N PHE A 282 -3.64 8.69 19.71
CA PHE A 282 -4.48 9.88 19.84
C PHE A 282 -3.65 11.15 19.99
N ASN A 283 -3.98 12.16 19.18
CA ASN A 283 -3.41 13.49 19.30
C ASN A 283 -4.32 14.38 20.16
N GLY A 284 -4.07 14.43 21.46
CA GLY A 284 -4.81 15.29 22.39
C GLY A 284 -4.42 16.78 22.31
N SER A 285 -3.29 17.11 21.67
CA SER A 285 -2.68 18.45 21.68
C SER A 285 -3.62 19.58 21.23
N PRO A 286 -4.50 19.42 20.22
CA PRO A 286 -5.45 20.46 19.82
C PRO A 286 -6.46 20.87 20.92
N TRP A 287 -6.61 20.07 21.98
CA TRP A 287 -7.57 20.31 23.06
C TRP A 287 -6.91 20.52 24.44
N GLY A 288 -5.57 20.67 24.48
CA GLY A 288 -4.80 20.84 25.72
C GLY A 288 -4.28 19.53 26.34
N GLY A 289 -4.52 18.39 25.69
CA GLY A 289 -3.94 17.09 26.03
C GLY A 289 -2.55 16.91 25.42
N LYS A 290 -2.10 15.65 25.32
CA LYS A 290 -0.85 15.28 24.64
C LYS A 290 -1.11 14.29 23.50
N GLU A 291 -0.20 14.30 22.55
CA GLU A 291 -0.05 13.23 21.58
C GLU A 291 0.56 11.98 22.24
N ALA A 292 -0.12 10.84 22.13
CA ALA A 292 0.32 9.60 22.76
C ALA A 292 -0.16 8.34 22.02
N ILE A 293 0.56 7.25 22.23
CA ILE A 293 0.08 5.89 21.94
C ILE A 293 -0.28 5.24 23.26
N TYR A 294 -1.52 4.78 23.39
CA TYR A 294 -1.97 4.00 24.54
C TYR A 294 -2.01 2.53 24.15
N ILE A 295 -1.36 1.68 24.93
CA ILE A 295 -1.41 0.24 24.73
C ILE A 295 -2.09 -0.46 25.90
N VAL A 296 -2.87 -1.49 25.60
CA VAL A 296 -3.36 -2.44 26.59
C VAL A 296 -2.96 -3.85 26.18
N TYR A 297 -2.57 -4.65 27.15
CA TYR A 297 -2.13 -6.02 26.93
C TYR A 297 -2.44 -6.91 28.13
N GLN A 298 -2.45 -8.21 27.88
CA GLN A 298 -2.54 -9.22 28.92
C GLN A 298 -1.11 -9.62 29.30
N ASN A 299 -0.64 -9.23 30.47
CA ASN A 299 0.64 -9.67 30.99
C ASN A 299 0.53 -11.12 31.48
N THR A 300 1.27 -12.01 30.82
CA THR A 300 1.28 -13.45 31.12
C THR A 300 2.46 -13.87 32.01
N THR A 301 3.23 -12.89 32.50
CA THR A 301 4.33 -13.09 33.46
C THR A 301 3.88 -12.80 34.89
N THR A 302 2.59 -13.01 35.18
CA THR A 302 1.97 -12.87 36.49
C THR A 302 1.00 -14.03 36.69
N ASP A 303 0.68 -14.38 37.94
CA ASP A 303 -0.33 -15.38 38.28
C ASP A 303 -1.32 -14.78 39.31
N PRO A 304 -2.61 -14.59 38.95
CA PRO A 304 -3.20 -14.82 37.62
C PRO A 304 -2.65 -13.83 36.58
N TRP A 305 -2.90 -14.08 35.29
CA TRP A 305 -2.58 -13.11 34.24
C TRP A 305 -3.28 -11.75 34.49
N GLU A 306 -2.64 -10.65 34.13
CA GLU A 306 -3.14 -9.29 34.40
C GLU A 306 -3.41 -8.49 33.12
N PHE A 307 -4.45 -7.67 33.11
CA PHE A 307 -4.58 -6.61 32.10
C PHE A 307 -3.77 -5.37 32.53
N GLN A 308 -2.82 -4.96 31.70
CA GLN A 308 -1.96 -3.81 31.96
C GLN A 308 -2.10 -2.77 30.84
N VAL A 309 -2.00 -1.49 31.21
CA VAL A 309 -2.04 -0.36 30.29
C VAL A 309 -0.78 0.50 30.43
N ARG A 310 -0.31 1.07 29.33
CA ARG A 310 0.78 2.07 29.29
C ARG A 310 0.50 3.12 28.23
N ALA A 311 1.14 4.28 28.37
CA ALA A 311 1.17 5.32 27.36
C ALA A 311 2.62 5.59 26.93
N TYR A 312 2.82 5.85 25.64
CA TYR A 312 4.07 6.36 25.10
C TYR A 312 3.93 7.86 24.86
N ASP A 313 4.85 8.64 25.44
CA ASP A 313 4.89 10.09 25.31
C ASP A 313 5.76 10.49 24.10
N PHE A 314 5.19 11.22 23.15
CA PHE A 314 5.87 11.70 21.93
C PHE A 314 6.76 12.92 22.18
N GLU A 315 6.64 13.55 23.35
CA GLU A 315 7.48 14.67 23.75
C GLU A 315 8.77 14.15 24.40
N THR A 316 8.67 13.13 25.27
CA THR A 316 9.83 12.58 26.00
C THR A 316 10.39 11.30 25.41
N HIS A 317 9.72 10.70 24.42
CA HIS A 317 10.06 9.42 23.80
C HIS A 317 10.22 8.25 24.77
N THR A 318 9.45 8.28 25.86
CA THR A 318 9.49 7.26 26.92
C THR A 318 8.10 6.66 27.17
N TRP A 319 8.10 5.41 27.65
CA TRP A 319 6.89 4.79 28.19
C TRP A 319 6.66 5.24 29.61
N THR A 320 5.40 5.47 29.95
CA THR A 320 4.97 5.53 31.36
C THR A 320 5.20 4.18 32.06
N SER A 321 5.18 4.21 33.40
CA SER A 321 5.00 2.98 34.17
C SER A 321 3.66 2.34 33.82
N TYR A 322 3.56 1.01 33.96
CA TYR A 322 2.29 0.32 33.73
C TYR A 322 1.31 0.59 34.86
N TYR A 323 0.02 0.48 34.54
CA TYR A 323 -1.06 0.38 35.50
C TYR A 323 -1.81 -0.94 35.32
N LYS A 324 -2.13 -1.61 36.42
CA LYS A 324 -2.94 -2.83 36.44
C LYS A 324 -4.42 -2.47 36.37
N ILE A 325 -5.05 -2.76 35.26
CA ILE A 325 -6.51 -2.58 35.07
C ILE A 325 -7.28 -3.60 35.90
N GLY A 326 -6.81 -4.84 35.94
CA GLY A 326 -7.43 -5.94 36.67
C GLY A 326 -6.81 -7.28 36.30
N ASN A 327 -7.30 -8.36 36.91
CA ASN A 327 -6.90 -9.70 36.50
C ASN A 327 -7.64 -10.09 35.21
N SER A 328 -6.96 -10.85 34.36
CA SER A 328 -7.61 -11.60 33.28
C SER A 328 -8.57 -12.62 33.91
N PRO A 329 -9.78 -12.83 33.36
CA PRO A 329 -10.69 -13.84 33.87
C PRO A 329 -10.18 -15.28 33.72
N ASP A 330 -9.28 -15.51 32.77
CA ASP A 330 -8.66 -16.82 32.49
C ASP A 330 -7.27 -16.64 31.84
N ASP A 331 -6.45 -17.69 31.86
CA ASP A 331 -5.14 -17.79 31.20
C ASP A 331 -5.31 -18.15 29.70
N ASP A 332 -6.23 -17.43 29.05
CA ASP A 332 -6.52 -17.55 27.63
C ASP A 332 -6.19 -16.27 26.87
N THR A 333 -5.42 -16.40 25.78
CA THR A 333 -5.07 -15.29 24.90
C THR A 333 -6.29 -14.73 24.17
N HIS A 334 -7.40 -15.47 24.12
CA HIS A 334 -8.67 -14.97 23.62
C HIS A 334 -9.28 -13.83 24.47
N TRP A 335 -8.84 -13.68 25.72
CA TRP A 335 -9.19 -12.53 26.58
C TRP A 335 -8.43 -11.24 26.24
N SER A 336 -7.72 -11.21 25.11
CA SER A 336 -6.99 -10.03 24.60
C SER A 336 -7.80 -8.74 24.74
N PRO A 337 -7.35 -7.78 25.58
CA PRO A 337 -8.05 -6.52 25.75
C PRO A 337 -7.88 -5.62 24.50
N ARG A 338 -8.84 -4.71 24.33
CA ARG A 338 -8.81 -3.63 23.32
C ARG A 338 -8.81 -2.29 24.04
N ILE A 339 -8.16 -1.29 23.46
CA ILE A 339 -8.20 0.10 23.94
C ILE A 339 -8.57 1.04 22.79
N ASN A 340 -9.37 2.06 23.08
CA ASN A 340 -9.70 3.14 22.16
C ASN A 340 -9.98 4.42 22.95
N VAL A 341 -10.31 5.51 22.25
CA VAL A 341 -10.66 6.81 22.83
C VAL A 341 -12.10 7.14 22.48
N LEU A 342 -12.90 7.48 23.48
CA LEU A 342 -14.28 7.92 23.35
C LEU A 342 -14.37 9.31 22.69
N PRO A 343 -15.54 9.71 22.16
CA PRO A 343 -15.73 11.03 21.55
C PRO A 343 -15.38 12.21 22.47
N ASP A 344 -15.54 12.05 23.78
CA ASP A 344 -15.18 13.06 24.78
C ASP A 344 -13.68 13.04 25.18
N GLY A 345 -12.89 12.13 24.61
CA GLY A 345 -11.47 11.97 24.82
C GLY A 345 -11.08 11.02 25.95
N ARG A 346 -12.01 10.46 26.74
CA ARG A 346 -11.67 9.42 27.73
C ARG A 346 -11.24 8.14 27.05
N LEU A 347 -10.33 7.39 27.67
CA LEU A 347 -9.92 6.08 27.19
C LEU A 347 -10.98 5.04 27.58
N ILE A 348 -11.18 4.06 26.72
CA ILE A 348 -12.02 2.90 27.01
C ILE A 348 -11.26 1.61 26.74
N ILE A 349 -11.34 0.67 27.67
CA ILE A 349 -10.82 -0.68 27.50
C ILE A 349 -11.98 -1.66 27.45
N THR A 350 -12.00 -2.57 26.47
CA THR A 350 -13.01 -3.62 26.35
C THR A 350 -12.36 -5.00 26.27
N TYR A 351 -13.01 -6.01 26.84
CA TYR A 351 -12.59 -7.41 26.76
C TYR A 351 -13.81 -8.33 26.88
N ALA A 352 -13.81 -9.45 26.16
CA ALA A 352 -14.83 -10.48 26.27
C ALA A 352 -14.38 -11.77 25.58
N TYR A 353 -14.57 -12.90 26.24
CA TYR A 353 -14.47 -14.23 25.64
C TYR A 353 -15.45 -15.18 26.35
N TYR A 354 -16.47 -15.64 25.62
CA TYR A 354 -17.61 -16.38 26.17
C TYR A 354 -18.28 -15.72 27.39
N SER A 355 -18.24 -14.38 27.44
CA SER A 355 -18.82 -13.56 28.51
C SER A 355 -19.62 -12.40 27.93
N SER A 356 -20.38 -11.67 28.74
CA SER A 356 -20.89 -10.36 28.30
C SER A 356 -19.72 -9.42 27.95
N LEU A 357 -19.99 -8.36 27.17
CA LEU A 357 -18.97 -7.36 26.86
C LEU A 357 -18.60 -6.63 28.15
N CYS A 358 -17.35 -6.79 28.59
CA CYS A 358 -16.81 -6.10 29.75
C CYS A 358 -16.03 -4.87 29.30
N PHE A 359 -16.15 -3.76 30.04
CA PHE A 359 -15.39 -2.55 29.74
C PHE A 359 -15.11 -1.68 30.97
N ARG A 360 -14.14 -0.77 30.82
CA ARG A 360 -13.78 0.28 31.79
C ARG A 360 -13.44 1.57 31.06
N ILE A 361 -13.70 2.70 31.70
CA ILE A 361 -13.50 4.04 31.14
C ILE A 361 -12.55 4.81 32.05
N SER A 362 -11.59 5.54 31.48
CA SER A 362 -10.68 6.37 32.26
C SER A 362 -11.41 7.58 32.82
N THR A 363 -11.07 7.99 34.04
CA THR A 363 -11.70 9.16 34.68
C THR A 363 -11.29 10.47 33.98
N TYR A 364 -10.08 10.53 33.45
CA TYR A 364 -9.55 11.71 32.76
C TYR A 364 -9.61 11.54 31.24
N SER A 365 -9.80 12.67 30.55
CA SER A 365 -9.84 12.76 29.09
C SER A 365 -8.45 13.03 28.52
N ALA A 366 -8.03 12.22 27.56
CA ALA A 366 -6.84 12.44 26.76
C ALA A 366 -6.92 13.71 25.88
N LYS A 367 -8.12 14.28 25.69
CA LYS A 367 -8.28 15.60 25.03
C LYS A 367 -7.76 16.72 25.91
N THR A 368 -7.97 16.66 27.23
CA THR A 368 -7.77 17.83 28.12
C THR A 368 -6.75 17.60 29.22
N THR A 369 -6.14 16.41 29.30
CA THR A 369 -5.14 16.06 30.31
C THR A 369 -3.80 15.75 29.64
N SER A 370 -2.75 16.50 30.01
CA SER A 370 -1.40 16.30 29.47
C SER A 370 -0.55 15.30 30.27
N ASN A 371 -0.91 15.01 31.53
CA ASN A 371 -0.24 14.01 32.35
C ASN A 371 -0.70 12.59 31.98
N LEU A 372 0.07 11.90 31.14
CA LEU A 372 -0.26 10.57 30.65
C LEU A 372 -0.38 9.52 31.77
N GLN A 373 0.48 9.58 32.80
CA GLN A 373 0.43 8.67 33.95
C GLN A 373 -0.88 8.85 34.73
N GLN A 374 -1.35 10.08 34.89
CA GLN A 374 -2.63 10.38 35.54
C GLN A 374 -3.81 9.77 34.76
N ILE A 375 -3.81 9.86 33.43
CA ILE A 375 -4.88 9.26 32.61
C ILE A 375 -4.94 7.74 32.83
N ILE A 376 -3.79 7.06 32.73
CA ILE A 376 -3.78 5.59 32.80
C ILE A 376 -3.92 5.02 34.22
N ASN A 377 -3.74 5.83 35.27
CA ASN A 377 -3.88 5.37 36.66
C ASN A 377 -5.31 5.46 37.22
N ASN A 378 -6.23 6.14 36.53
CA ASN A 378 -7.55 6.47 37.08
C ASN A 378 -8.65 5.96 36.16
N TRP A 379 -9.35 4.92 36.62
CA TRP A 379 -10.39 4.22 35.89
C TRP A 379 -11.64 4.07 36.75
N GLU A 380 -12.79 4.13 36.10
CA GLU A 380 -14.07 3.78 36.69
C GLU A 380 -14.14 2.27 37.01
N SER A 381 -15.16 1.89 37.78
CA SER A 381 -15.48 0.49 38.04
C SER A 381 -15.78 -0.28 36.75
N GLY A 382 -15.52 -1.58 36.73
CA GLY A 382 -15.87 -2.44 35.60
C GLY A 382 -17.38 -2.46 35.30
N HIS A 383 -17.73 -2.40 34.02
CA HIS A 383 -19.09 -2.48 33.52
C HIS A 383 -19.26 -3.71 32.62
N THR A 384 -20.50 -4.21 32.51
CA THR A 384 -20.85 -5.30 31.61
C THR A 384 -22.15 -5.00 30.87
N ILE A 385 -22.19 -5.35 29.58
CA ILE A 385 -23.39 -5.28 28.75
C ILE A 385 -23.55 -6.56 27.92
N ALA A 386 -24.76 -7.10 27.91
CA ALA A 386 -25.06 -8.34 27.20
C ALA A 386 -25.17 -8.09 25.68
N PRO A 387 -24.70 -9.03 24.84
CA PRO A 387 -24.90 -8.95 23.40
C PRO A 387 -26.36 -9.29 23.02
N PHE A 388 -26.67 -9.30 21.73
CA PHE A 388 -28.06 -9.33 21.25
C PHE A 388 -28.72 -10.71 21.36
N TRP A 389 -28.02 -11.76 20.93
CA TRP A 389 -28.54 -13.12 20.77
C TRP A 389 -28.30 -13.97 22.02
N THR A 390 -27.12 -13.83 22.62
CA THR A 390 -26.69 -14.67 23.74
C THR A 390 -26.25 -13.82 24.93
N ILE A 391 -25.61 -14.45 25.92
CA ILE A 391 -24.86 -13.76 26.99
C ILE A 391 -23.34 -13.81 26.75
N GLN A 392 -22.91 -14.40 25.63
CA GLN A 392 -21.54 -14.74 25.30
C GLN A 392 -21.08 -13.89 24.13
N PHE A 393 -20.10 -13.05 24.38
CA PHE A 393 -19.48 -12.15 23.42
C PHE A 393 -17.99 -12.48 23.35
N CYS A 394 -17.42 -12.41 22.16
CA CYS A 394 -16.02 -12.73 21.91
C CYS A 394 -15.41 -11.70 20.97
N TYR A 395 -14.12 -11.43 21.18
CA TYR A 395 -13.29 -10.65 20.27
C TYR A 395 -13.87 -9.25 19.98
N PRO A 396 -14.14 -8.42 21.00
CA PRO A 396 -14.53 -7.04 20.76
C PRO A 396 -13.48 -6.37 19.86
N ASP A 397 -13.94 -5.58 18.90
CA ASP A 397 -13.12 -4.76 18.04
C ASP A 397 -13.76 -3.38 17.94
N MET A 398 -12.95 -2.33 18.06
CA MET A 398 -13.41 -0.97 18.31
C MET A 398 -13.02 -0.04 17.18
N GLN A 399 -14.01 0.61 16.57
CA GLN A 399 -13.83 1.58 15.49
C GLN A 399 -14.36 2.94 15.93
N ARG A 400 -13.46 3.91 16.03
CA ARG A 400 -13.73 5.29 16.44
C ARG A 400 -13.98 6.19 15.24
N PHE A 401 -14.95 7.08 15.43
CA PHE A 401 -15.25 8.23 14.60
C PHE A 401 -15.23 9.49 15.49
N ASP A 402 -15.45 10.66 14.91
CA ASP A 402 -15.37 11.92 15.65
C ASP A 402 -16.48 12.06 16.72
N ASP A 403 -17.69 11.53 16.45
CA ASP A 403 -18.87 11.66 17.32
C ASP A 403 -19.28 10.36 18.04
N ARG A 404 -18.71 9.21 17.65
CA ARG A 404 -19.10 7.88 18.15
C ARG A 404 -17.96 6.87 18.16
N LEU A 405 -18.18 5.79 18.91
CA LEU A 405 -17.32 4.60 18.90
C LEU A 405 -18.19 3.36 18.69
N ILE A 406 -17.84 2.51 17.73
CA ILE A 406 -18.54 1.25 17.46
C ILE A 406 -17.71 0.09 18.00
N VAL A 407 -18.33 -0.81 18.77
CA VAL A 407 -17.74 -2.07 19.22
C VAL A 407 -18.44 -3.23 18.51
N ILE A 408 -17.71 -3.98 17.69
CA ILE A 408 -18.22 -5.13 16.94
C ILE A 408 -17.58 -6.40 17.48
N GLY A 409 -18.32 -7.49 17.56
CA GLY A 409 -17.75 -8.77 17.98
C GLY A 409 -18.70 -9.93 17.75
N ARG A 410 -18.19 -11.13 18.01
CA ARG A 410 -18.95 -12.36 17.86
C ARG A 410 -19.87 -12.55 19.06
N ASP A 411 -21.15 -12.75 18.80
CA ASP A 411 -22.20 -13.06 19.75
C ASP A 411 -22.55 -14.56 19.69
N GLY A 412 -22.01 -15.30 20.65
CA GLY A 412 -22.13 -16.74 20.79
C GLY A 412 -20.77 -17.43 21.01
N VAL A 413 -20.76 -18.73 20.73
CA VAL A 413 -19.61 -19.63 20.96
C VAL A 413 -18.84 -19.95 19.68
N SER A 414 -17.79 -20.76 19.79
CA SER A 414 -17.02 -21.24 18.65
C SER A 414 -17.84 -22.02 17.62
N THR A 415 -18.86 -22.77 18.03
CA THR A 415 -19.67 -23.63 17.15
C THR A 415 -20.96 -22.97 16.66
N SER A 416 -21.37 -21.85 17.26
CA SER A 416 -22.60 -21.14 16.93
C SER A 416 -22.43 -19.68 17.34
N GLY A 417 -22.15 -18.81 16.38
CA GLY A 417 -21.77 -17.43 16.67
C GLY A 417 -22.21 -16.47 15.58
N ASN A 418 -23.16 -15.61 15.93
CA ASN A 418 -23.60 -14.47 15.14
C ASN A 418 -22.66 -13.28 15.38
N TYR A 419 -22.92 -12.15 14.71
CA TYR A 419 -22.24 -10.89 15.00
C TYR A 419 -23.23 -9.84 15.47
N SER A 420 -22.80 -9.08 16.48
CA SER A 420 -23.56 -7.99 17.06
C SER A 420 -22.62 -6.81 17.31
N TYR A 421 -23.18 -5.61 17.45
CA TYR A 421 -22.40 -4.41 17.69
C TYR A 421 -23.06 -3.47 18.68
N PHE A 422 -22.24 -2.63 19.30
CA PHE A 422 -22.64 -1.59 20.23
C PHE A 422 -22.16 -0.25 19.68
N VAL A 423 -22.90 0.83 19.95
CA VAL A 423 -22.51 2.19 19.57
C VAL A 423 -22.42 3.01 20.83
N TRP A 424 -21.24 3.52 21.14
CA TRP A 424 -21.08 4.60 22.11
C TRP A 424 -21.43 5.92 21.45
N THR A 425 -22.34 6.67 22.05
CA THR A 425 -22.71 8.00 21.59
C THR A 425 -22.43 9.03 22.67
N ASP A 426 -22.16 10.28 22.29
CA ASP A 426 -22.17 11.43 23.20
C ASP A 426 -23.36 12.34 22.89
N LYS A 427 -24.23 12.56 23.89
CA LYS A 427 -25.43 13.41 23.81
C LYS A 427 -26.24 13.26 22.52
N SER A 428 -26.37 12.03 22.04
CA SER A 428 -27.07 11.72 20.79
C SER A 428 -28.23 10.74 21.02
N PHE A 429 -29.19 10.75 20.10
CA PHE A 429 -30.35 9.87 20.17
C PHE A 429 -29.97 8.42 19.89
N THR A 430 -30.20 7.57 20.87
CA THR A 430 -30.08 6.12 20.75
C THR A 430 -31.46 5.48 20.71
N LYS A 431 -31.58 4.35 19.99
CA LYS A 431 -32.78 3.52 19.93
C LYS A 431 -32.59 2.29 20.82
N THR A 432 -33.57 2.00 21.66
CA THR A 432 -33.74 0.68 22.28
C THR A 432 -35.05 0.05 21.85
N TYR A 433 -35.11 -1.25 22.00
CA TYR A 433 -36.20 -2.06 21.52
C TYR A 433 -36.54 -3.16 22.53
N PRO A 434 -37.70 -3.82 22.39
CA PRO A 434 -38.08 -4.93 23.24
C PRO A 434 -37.06 -6.07 23.26
N LYS A 435 -36.64 -6.48 24.46
CA LYS A 435 -35.85 -7.69 24.72
C LYS A 435 -36.73 -8.93 24.78
N ALA A 436 -37.82 -8.84 25.54
CA ALA A 436 -38.72 -9.95 25.81
C ALA A 436 -40.16 -9.45 25.96
N TYR A 437 -41.10 -10.38 25.81
CA TYR A 437 -42.53 -10.14 25.90
C TYR A 437 -43.15 -11.13 26.89
N PHE A 438 -44.10 -10.64 27.70
CA PHE A 438 -44.73 -11.38 28.79
C PHE A 438 -46.26 -11.25 28.72
N THR A 439 -46.95 -12.35 28.98
CA THR A 439 -48.42 -12.47 28.88
C THR A 439 -49.14 -12.28 30.20
N ALA A 440 -48.43 -11.98 31.30
CA ALA A 440 -49.01 -11.98 32.65
C ALA A 440 -50.13 -10.93 32.86
N ASP A 441 -50.22 -9.92 31.99
CA ASP A 441 -51.22 -8.83 32.01
C ASP A 441 -52.08 -8.80 30.71
N GLU A 442 -52.11 -9.90 29.98
CA GLU A 442 -52.85 -10.00 28.72
C GLU A 442 -54.33 -10.27 28.99
N ASN A 443 -55.22 -9.42 28.46
CA ASN A 443 -56.66 -9.69 28.44
C ASN A 443 -57.22 -9.44 27.03
N GLY A 444 -58.10 -10.35 26.58
CA GLY A 444 -58.57 -10.43 25.19
C GLY A 444 -57.90 -11.56 24.39
N THR A 445 -58.23 -11.65 23.10
CA THR A 445 -57.66 -12.64 22.18
C THR A 445 -56.54 -12.01 21.36
N TRP A 446 -55.30 -12.40 21.64
CA TRP A 446 -54.13 -11.92 20.90
C TRP A 446 -53.50 -13.05 20.10
N THR A 447 -53.38 -12.83 18.79
CA THR A 447 -52.66 -13.73 17.89
C THR A 447 -51.23 -13.24 17.75
N LYS A 448 -50.27 -14.10 18.09
CA LYS A 448 -48.84 -13.80 18.03
C LYS A 448 -48.28 -14.46 16.77
N VAL A 449 -47.85 -13.64 15.82
CA VAL A 449 -47.24 -14.11 14.57
C VAL A 449 -45.73 -13.90 14.65
N GLY A 450 -44.96 -14.92 14.28
CA GLY A 450 -43.50 -14.90 14.34
C GLY A 450 -42.92 -15.35 15.69
N SER A 451 -41.73 -14.85 16.04
CA SER A 451 -40.99 -15.23 17.26
C SER A 451 -40.99 -14.11 18.30
N PRO A 452 -40.91 -14.41 19.61
CA PRO A 452 -40.73 -13.40 20.66
C PRO A 452 -39.57 -12.45 20.33
N PRO A 453 -39.68 -11.13 20.60
CA PRO A 453 -40.74 -10.46 21.37
C PRO A 453 -42.01 -10.12 20.57
N TYR A 454 -42.20 -10.71 19.38
CA TYR A 454 -43.37 -10.56 18.49
C TYR A 454 -43.61 -9.15 17.91
N THR A 455 -42.98 -8.13 18.48
CA THR A 455 -42.84 -6.78 17.91
C THR A 455 -41.38 -6.60 17.52
N ASN A 456 -41.06 -6.93 16.27
CA ASN A 456 -39.67 -7.02 15.84
C ASN A 456 -39.10 -5.63 15.53
N GLU A 457 -37.92 -5.33 16.06
CA GLU A 457 -37.11 -4.14 15.76
C GLU A 457 -36.89 -3.97 14.23
N LEU A 458 -36.92 -5.07 13.48
CA LEU A 458 -36.33 -5.19 12.14
C LEU A 458 -37.33 -5.55 11.02
N PHE A 459 -38.64 -5.67 11.30
CA PHE A 459 -39.66 -6.15 10.32
C PHE A 459 -39.39 -7.57 9.74
N TRP A 460 -38.31 -8.22 10.16
CA TRP A 460 -37.95 -9.57 9.77
C TRP A 460 -39.04 -10.56 10.25
N ARG A 461 -39.45 -11.47 9.34
CA ARG A 461 -40.38 -12.61 9.56
C ARG A 461 -41.87 -12.29 9.64
N ASN A 462 -42.31 -11.09 9.24
CA ASN A 462 -43.71 -10.69 9.36
C ASN A 462 -44.23 -10.86 10.80
N SER A 463 -43.35 -10.65 11.80
CA SER A 463 -43.75 -10.77 13.20
C SER A 463 -44.60 -9.57 13.59
N TYR A 464 -45.78 -9.85 14.12
CA TYR A 464 -46.64 -8.84 14.72
C TYR A 464 -47.48 -9.50 15.82
N ILE A 465 -47.98 -8.65 16.70
CA ILE A 465 -49.03 -9.02 17.62
C ILE A 465 -50.35 -8.49 17.05
N GLU A 466 -51.29 -9.37 16.76
CA GLU A 466 -52.62 -9.02 16.24
C GLU A 466 -53.70 -9.21 17.28
N ILE A 467 -54.65 -8.28 17.27
CA ILE A 467 -55.87 -8.35 18.04
C ILE A 467 -57.07 -8.47 17.13
N SER A 468 -57.95 -9.39 17.47
CA SER A 468 -59.35 -9.37 17.05
C SER A 468 -60.24 -9.24 18.30
N SER A 469 -60.70 -8.03 18.63
CA SER A 469 -61.75 -7.85 19.63
C SER A 469 -63.00 -7.23 19.01
N THR A 470 -64.13 -7.91 19.15
CA THR A 470 -65.45 -7.40 18.75
C THR A 470 -66.17 -6.91 20.01
N GLY A 471 -65.94 -5.66 20.42
CA GLY A 471 -66.64 -5.05 21.57
C GLY A 471 -65.97 -3.79 22.14
N SER A 472 -66.70 -3.07 23.01
CA SER A 472 -66.28 -1.80 23.62
C SER A 472 -65.32 -1.93 24.81
N SER A 473 -64.82 -3.13 25.11
CA SER A 473 -63.93 -3.39 26.24
C SER A 473 -62.48 -3.01 25.94
N ILE A 474 -61.81 -2.38 26.92
CA ILE A 474 -60.36 -2.13 26.86
C ILE A 474 -59.63 -3.46 27.04
N ILE A 475 -58.68 -3.72 26.15
CA ILE A 475 -57.82 -4.92 26.13
C ILE A 475 -56.34 -4.52 26.25
N SER A 476 -55.53 -5.40 26.79
CA SER A 476 -54.13 -5.18 27.18
C SER A 476 -53.24 -6.22 26.53
N SER A 477 -52.15 -5.75 25.93
CA SER A 477 -51.23 -6.56 25.12
C SER A 477 -50.35 -7.52 25.90
N GLY A 478 -50.45 -7.62 27.23
CA GLY A 478 -49.28 -8.02 28.03
C GLY A 478 -48.23 -6.91 28.02
N TYR A 479 -46.96 -7.20 28.32
CA TYR A 479 -45.91 -6.17 28.40
C TYR A 479 -44.57 -6.62 27.82
N TRP A 480 -43.77 -5.63 27.42
CA TRP A 480 -42.42 -5.79 26.90
C TRP A 480 -41.39 -5.22 27.88
N THR A 481 -40.28 -5.93 28.08
CA THR A 481 -39.08 -5.37 28.70
C THR A 481 -38.14 -4.86 27.61
N LEU A 482 -37.37 -3.81 27.89
CA LEU A 482 -36.44 -3.22 26.92
C LEU A 482 -35.04 -3.82 27.01
N ARG A 483 -34.29 -3.81 25.90
CA ARG A 483 -32.85 -4.09 25.93
C ARG A 483 -32.12 -2.97 26.65
N LYS A 484 -31.12 -3.35 27.43
CA LYS A 484 -30.32 -2.43 28.24
C LYS A 484 -29.00 -2.16 27.51
N GLY A 485 -28.67 -0.88 27.35
CA GLY A 485 -27.30 -0.43 27.09
C GLY A 485 -26.60 -0.04 28.38
N TYR A 486 -25.62 0.85 28.28
CA TYR A 486 -24.98 1.51 29.41
C TYR A 486 -25.08 3.02 29.24
N ASN A 487 -25.49 3.77 30.27
CA ASN A 487 -25.50 5.22 30.23
C ASN A 487 -24.86 5.83 31.46
N GLU A 488 -24.02 6.83 31.23
CA GLU A 488 -23.49 7.71 32.26
C GLU A 488 -24.43 8.89 32.47
N TRP A 489 -24.93 9.40 31.35
CA TRP A 489 -25.90 10.48 31.31
C TRP A 489 -27.01 10.14 30.34
N LYS A 490 -28.23 10.56 30.69
CA LYS A 490 -29.39 10.52 29.81
C LYS A 490 -30.22 11.77 30.07
N ASP A 491 -30.85 12.28 29.04
CA ASP A 491 -31.97 13.20 29.21
C ASP A 491 -33.27 12.38 29.23
N PRO A 492 -33.83 12.09 30.42
CA PRO A 492 -35.09 11.36 30.47
C PRO A 492 -36.23 12.20 29.89
N THR A 493 -36.18 13.54 29.92
CA THR A 493 -37.34 14.39 29.63
C THR A 493 -37.77 14.37 28.18
N ASN A 494 -36.85 14.07 27.26
CA ASN A 494 -37.08 14.05 25.81
C ASN A 494 -37.11 12.64 25.21
N ALA A 495 -37.30 11.61 26.03
CA ALA A 495 -37.43 10.25 25.53
C ALA A 495 -38.79 10.04 24.83
N VAL A 496 -38.81 9.29 23.73
CA VAL A 496 -39.98 9.05 22.88
C VAL A 496 -40.20 7.56 22.73
N ILE A 497 -41.35 7.06 23.19
CA ILE A 497 -41.82 5.71 22.89
C ILE A 497 -42.54 5.76 21.54
N LYS A 498 -42.11 4.93 20.59
CA LYS A 498 -42.68 4.84 19.25
C LYS A 498 -43.28 3.46 19.01
N VAL A 499 -44.49 3.41 18.47
CA VAL A 499 -45.22 2.18 18.17
C VAL A 499 -45.68 2.22 16.71
N LEU A 500 -45.27 1.23 15.93
CA LEU A 500 -45.70 1.07 14.54
C LEU A 500 -46.84 0.04 14.49
N CYS A 501 -48.04 0.48 14.12
CA CYS A 501 -49.19 -0.40 14.03
C CYS A 501 -50.18 0.04 12.93
N ASN A 502 -51.10 -0.84 12.57
CA ASN A 502 -52.29 -0.53 11.79
C ASN A 502 -53.50 -1.32 12.30
N ALA A 503 -54.71 -0.92 11.94
CA ALA A 503 -55.95 -1.60 12.29
C ALA A 503 -57.03 -1.28 11.25
N THR A 504 -58.05 -2.13 11.10
CA THR A 504 -59.23 -1.77 10.29
C THR A 504 -59.97 -0.59 10.93
N GLU A 505 -60.09 -0.62 12.25
CA GLU A 505 -60.63 0.44 13.09
C GLU A 505 -60.08 0.27 14.51
N GLY A 506 -60.04 1.35 15.29
CA GLY A 506 -59.77 1.28 16.72
C GLY A 506 -58.89 2.39 17.26
N LYS A 507 -58.63 2.31 18.56
CA LYS A 507 -57.72 3.23 19.26
C LYS A 507 -56.72 2.46 20.09
N ILE A 508 -55.51 3.01 20.21
CA ILE A 508 -54.46 2.50 21.09
C ILE A 508 -54.03 3.52 22.14
N LYS A 509 -53.51 3.02 23.25
CA LYS A 509 -52.84 3.79 24.29
C LYS A 509 -51.49 3.13 24.59
N ILE A 510 -50.43 3.92 24.67
CA ILE A 510 -49.10 3.43 25.01
C ILE A 510 -48.93 3.57 26.52
N GLY A 511 -48.57 2.48 27.20
CA GLY A 511 -48.34 2.43 28.64
C GLY A 511 -46.87 2.18 28.97
N LYS A 512 -46.38 2.77 30.08
CA LYS A 512 -45.06 2.49 30.66
C LYS A 512 -45.16 2.21 32.15
N HIS A 513 -44.27 1.38 32.67
CA HIS A 513 -44.19 1.05 34.10
C HIS A 513 -42.75 0.75 34.54
N PHE A 514 -42.33 1.34 35.65
CA PHE A 514 -41.10 0.98 36.36
C PHE A 514 -41.46 0.12 37.58
N ALA A 515 -40.66 -0.88 37.91
CA ALA A 515 -40.97 -1.80 39.01
C ALA A 515 -41.18 -1.04 40.33
N GLY A 516 -42.36 -1.20 40.95
CA GLY A 516 -42.77 -0.49 42.16
C GLY A 516 -43.56 0.81 41.94
N GLU A 517 -43.73 1.26 40.69
CA GLU A 517 -44.52 2.44 40.34
C GLU A 517 -45.89 2.08 39.71
N PRO A 518 -46.90 2.96 39.69
CA PRO A 518 -48.11 2.71 38.91
C PRO A 518 -47.83 2.71 37.38
N TRP A 519 -48.78 2.20 36.59
CA TRP A 519 -48.75 2.34 35.14
C TRP A 519 -49.11 3.77 34.71
N TYR A 520 -48.29 4.37 33.86
CA TYR A 520 -48.56 5.65 33.20
C TYR A 520 -48.91 5.42 31.74
N TYR A 521 -49.75 6.27 31.16
CA TYR A 521 -50.23 6.09 29.79
C TYR A 521 -50.29 7.39 29.00
N SER A 522 -50.12 7.29 27.68
CA SER A 522 -50.35 8.36 26.69
C SER A 522 -51.82 8.74 26.56
N ASP A 523 -52.16 9.70 25.71
CA ASP A 523 -53.55 9.83 25.22
C ASP A 523 -53.92 8.69 24.26
N TRP A 524 -55.21 8.57 23.92
CA TRP A 524 -55.68 7.62 22.92
C TRP A 524 -55.32 8.10 21.50
N TYR A 525 -54.66 7.23 20.74
CA TYR A 525 -54.39 7.44 19.32
C TYR A 525 -55.39 6.65 18.48
N THR A 526 -56.01 7.29 17.49
CA THR A 526 -56.82 6.59 16.47
C THR A 526 -55.90 5.88 15.49
N VAL A 527 -56.14 4.58 15.25
CA VAL A 527 -55.37 3.77 14.31
C VAL A 527 -56.15 3.63 13.01
N SER A 528 -55.45 3.70 11.87
CA SER A 528 -56.02 3.51 10.53
C SER A 528 -55.50 2.23 9.89
N SER A 529 -56.02 1.89 8.71
CA SER A 529 -55.55 0.77 7.90
C SER A 529 -54.09 0.92 7.46
N ASP A 530 -53.61 2.16 7.41
CA ASP A 530 -52.26 2.49 6.99
C ASP A 530 -51.26 2.29 8.13
N LEU A 531 -50.11 1.71 7.78
CA LEU A 531 -49.03 1.47 8.73
C LEU A 531 -48.46 2.80 9.24
N THR A 532 -48.72 3.12 10.51
CA THR A 532 -48.46 4.45 11.09
C THR A 532 -47.60 4.36 12.36
N TRP A 533 -46.65 5.29 12.51
CA TRP A 533 -45.90 5.48 13.76
C TRP A 533 -46.65 6.38 14.73
N PHE A 534 -46.92 5.88 15.93
CA PHE A 534 -47.46 6.64 17.05
C PHE A 534 -46.33 6.95 18.04
N ASN A 535 -46.22 8.22 18.43
CA ASN A 535 -45.13 8.72 19.25
C ASN A 535 -45.66 9.28 20.57
N TRP A 536 -45.09 8.85 21.68
CA TRP A 536 -45.35 9.38 23.00
C TRP A 536 -44.05 9.86 23.65
N THR A 537 -43.88 11.19 23.73
CA THR A 537 -42.77 11.82 24.46
C THR A 537 -43.06 11.75 25.95
N THR A 538 -42.22 11.06 26.70
CA THR A 538 -42.39 10.85 28.14
C THR A 538 -41.08 10.43 28.80
N PRO A 539 -40.86 10.76 30.09
CA PRO A 539 -39.72 10.22 30.84
C PRO A 539 -39.66 8.70 30.85
N VAL A 540 -38.71 8.10 30.16
CA VAL A 540 -38.57 6.64 30.11
C VAL A 540 -37.10 6.22 30.11
N THR A 541 -36.82 5.04 30.66
CA THR A 541 -35.49 4.44 30.69
C THR A 541 -35.59 2.97 30.28
N TRP A 542 -34.48 2.30 29.98
CA TRP A 542 -34.47 0.86 29.66
C TRP A 542 -34.96 -0.07 30.78
N ASN A 543 -35.13 0.44 32.01
CA ASN A 543 -35.70 -0.34 33.10
C ASN A 543 -37.24 -0.31 33.11
N TYR A 544 -37.85 0.50 32.25
CA TYR A 544 -39.30 0.49 32.08
C TYR A 544 -39.74 -0.73 31.27
N THR A 545 -40.94 -1.18 31.60
CA THR A 545 -41.76 -2.06 30.78
C THR A 545 -42.74 -1.22 29.96
N ILE A 546 -43.02 -1.67 28.75
CA ILE A 546 -43.98 -1.04 27.85
C ILE A 546 -45.19 -1.95 27.71
N LYS A 547 -46.39 -1.39 27.60
CA LYS A 547 -47.59 -2.15 27.17
C LYS A 547 -48.46 -1.32 26.26
N ILE A 548 -49.34 -1.97 25.51
CA ILE A 548 -50.31 -1.31 24.64
C ILE A 548 -51.70 -1.69 25.11
N LEU A 549 -52.55 -0.69 25.33
CA LEU A 549 -53.98 -0.89 25.49
C LEU A 549 -54.67 -0.60 24.16
N ALA A 550 -55.73 -1.35 23.85
CA ALA A 550 -56.55 -1.11 22.68
C ALA A 550 -58.04 -1.10 23.05
N THR A 551 -58.86 -0.41 22.25
CA THR A 551 -60.33 -0.41 22.36
C THR A 551 -60.95 -0.25 20.99
N ASN A 552 -62.13 -0.87 20.77
CA ASN A 552 -62.83 -0.91 19.48
C ASN A 552 -61.91 -1.33 18.32
N ALA A 553 -61.00 -2.27 18.57
CA ALA A 553 -59.87 -2.57 17.69
C ALA A 553 -60.12 -3.84 16.88
N THR A 554 -60.42 -3.66 15.59
CA THR A 554 -60.59 -4.77 14.65
C THR A 554 -59.31 -4.94 13.83
N ASN A 555 -58.67 -6.12 13.92
CA ASN A 555 -57.40 -6.46 13.26
C ASN A 555 -56.25 -5.49 13.58
N LEU A 556 -56.13 -5.04 14.83
CA LEU A 556 -54.99 -4.19 15.24
C LEU A 556 -53.72 -5.03 15.24
N ARG A 557 -52.74 -4.67 14.39
CA ARG A 557 -51.44 -5.30 14.30
C ARG A 557 -50.35 -4.37 14.79
N ILE A 558 -49.63 -4.79 15.83
CA ILE A 558 -48.47 -4.08 16.36
C ILE A 558 -47.22 -4.72 15.77
N TYR A 559 -46.54 -3.97 14.92
CA TYR A 559 -45.35 -4.45 14.21
C TYR A 559 -44.06 -4.13 14.96
N LYS A 560 -43.94 -2.89 15.47
CA LYS A 560 -42.70 -2.42 16.11
C LYS A 560 -42.99 -1.60 17.35
N ILE A 561 -42.15 -1.78 18.36
CA ILE A 561 -42.04 -0.88 19.50
C ILE A 561 -40.56 -0.49 19.59
N ARG A 562 -40.29 0.80 19.75
CA ARG A 562 -38.94 1.29 20.07
C ARG A 562 -39.03 2.47 21.01
N VAL A 563 -37.96 2.69 21.77
CA VAL A 563 -37.80 3.86 22.60
C VAL A 563 -36.56 4.60 22.12
N GLU A 564 -36.73 5.88 21.81
CA GLU A 564 -35.64 6.79 21.45
C GLU A 564 -35.35 7.72 22.62
N PHE A 565 -34.09 7.92 22.96
CA PHE A 565 -33.73 8.94 23.93
C PHE A 565 -32.29 9.39 23.75
N ASN A 566 -32.02 10.61 24.20
CA ASN A 566 -30.70 11.22 24.14
C ASN A 566 -29.84 10.76 25.33
N MET A 567 -28.62 10.30 25.06
CA MET A 567 -27.71 9.80 26.08
C MET A 567 -26.22 9.93 25.72
N THR A 568 -25.40 9.83 26.76
CA THR A 568 -23.97 9.53 26.66
C THR A 568 -23.73 8.12 27.23
N GLY A 569 -23.15 7.24 26.42
CA GLY A 569 -22.87 5.85 26.78
C GLY A 569 -23.08 4.86 25.63
N PHE A 570 -23.04 3.56 25.93
CA PHE A 570 -23.36 2.51 24.95
C PHE A 570 -24.86 2.36 24.72
N SER A 571 -25.23 2.31 23.45
CA SER A 571 -26.50 1.80 23.00
C SER A 571 -26.74 0.37 23.51
N PRO A 572 -28.00 -0.08 23.53
CA PRO A 572 -28.26 -1.51 23.56
C PRO A 572 -27.60 -2.17 22.35
N CYS A 573 -27.27 -3.44 22.48
CA CYS A 573 -26.66 -4.20 21.40
C CYS A 573 -27.59 -4.22 20.17
N TYR A 574 -27.03 -4.03 18.99
CA TYR A 574 -27.69 -4.21 17.70
C TYR A 574 -27.23 -5.52 17.05
N PRO A 575 -28.12 -6.27 16.40
CA PRO A 575 -27.73 -7.44 15.64
C PRO A 575 -27.12 -6.99 14.30
N LEU A 576 -26.03 -7.62 13.89
CA LEU A 576 -25.32 -7.26 12.65
C LEU A 576 -25.43 -8.33 11.57
N VAL A 577 -24.90 -9.53 11.85
CA VAL A 577 -24.94 -10.66 10.91
C VAL A 577 -25.54 -11.85 11.61
N TRP A 578 -26.48 -12.49 10.93
CA TRP A 578 -27.16 -13.69 11.40
C TRP A 578 -26.84 -14.87 10.49
N THR A 579 -26.66 -16.03 11.13
CA THR A 579 -26.55 -17.32 10.47
C THR A 579 -27.31 -18.37 11.29
N ASP A 580 -28.02 -19.26 10.60
CA ASP A 580 -28.55 -20.52 11.14
C ASP A 580 -27.53 -21.66 11.06
N ARG A 581 -26.41 -21.41 10.38
CA ARG A 581 -25.24 -22.27 10.37
C ARG A 581 -24.40 -21.93 11.61
N GLU A 582 -23.10 -22.07 11.50
CA GLU A 582 -22.24 -22.09 12.68
C GLU A 582 -21.62 -20.72 13.02
N SER A 583 -20.33 -20.65 13.37
CA SER A 583 -19.68 -19.42 13.82
C SER A 583 -19.11 -18.62 12.65
N ILE A 584 -19.32 -17.31 12.69
CA ILE A 584 -18.68 -16.35 11.81
C ILE A 584 -17.43 -15.79 12.51
N TYR A 585 -16.45 -15.32 11.74
CA TYR A 585 -15.34 -14.49 12.22
C TYR A 585 -15.20 -13.29 11.28
N MET A 586 -15.30 -12.07 11.80
CA MET A 586 -15.25 -10.82 11.05
C MET A 586 -14.28 -9.83 11.69
N THR A 587 -13.70 -8.99 10.85
CA THR A 587 -12.78 -7.91 11.22
C THR A 587 -13.33 -6.61 10.64
N PRO A 588 -13.70 -5.64 11.49
CA PRO A 588 -14.03 -4.30 11.03
C PRO A 588 -12.76 -3.49 10.76
N TYR A 589 -12.82 -2.55 9.82
CA TYR A 589 -11.73 -1.65 9.49
C TYR A 589 -12.28 -0.33 8.95
N VAL A 590 -11.75 0.80 9.42
CA VAL A 590 -12.11 2.12 8.91
C VAL A 590 -11.00 2.66 8.01
N GLN A 591 -11.35 3.05 6.79
CA GLN A 591 -10.46 3.74 5.86
C GLN A 591 -11.23 4.86 5.16
N ASN A 592 -10.68 6.08 5.19
CA ASN A 592 -11.32 7.26 4.57
C ASN A 592 -12.78 7.49 5.02
N GLY A 593 -13.06 7.27 6.31
CA GLY A 593 -14.41 7.39 6.88
C GLY A 593 -15.36 6.23 6.57
N ILE A 594 -14.96 5.27 5.72
CA ILE A 594 -15.77 4.11 5.37
C ILE A 594 -15.49 2.97 6.34
N LEU A 595 -16.52 2.49 7.03
CA LEU A 595 -16.46 1.28 7.84
C LEU A 595 -16.67 0.05 6.96
N MET A 596 -15.61 -0.73 6.77
CA MET A 596 -15.66 -2.00 6.06
C MET A 596 -15.65 -3.16 7.05
N ILE A 597 -16.37 -4.23 6.73
CA ILE A 597 -16.32 -5.48 7.49
C ILE A 597 -16.06 -6.60 6.51
N ALA A 598 -14.96 -7.32 6.73
CA ALA A 598 -14.69 -8.57 6.03
C ALA A 598 -14.66 -9.73 7.02
N GLY A 599 -14.96 -10.92 6.54
CA GLY A 599 -15.04 -12.08 7.41
C GLY A 599 -14.96 -13.40 6.70
N ARG A 600 -15.14 -14.46 7.48
CA ARG A 600 -15.26 -15.82 7.01
C ARG A 600 -16.29 -16.62 7.81
N GLU A 601 -16.87 -17.61 7.16
CA GLU A 601 -17.67 -18.64 7.82
C GLU A 601 -16.78 -19.79 8.35
N ARG A 602 -17.05 -20.24 9.59
CA ARG A 602 -16.48 -21.47 10.17
C ARG A 602 -17.54 -22.58 10.18
N TYR A 603 -17.12 -23.83 9.97
CA TYR A 603 -17.91 -25.08 9.86
C TYR A 603 -17.21 -26.15 10.74
N TYR A 604 -17.95 -26.90 11.56
CA TYR A 604 -17.71 -27.76 12.75
C TYR A 604 -18.68 -28.97 12.76
N GLY A 605 -19.84 -28.92 12.09
CA GLY A 605 -20.99 -29.77 12.37
C GLY A 605 -21.07 -31.14 11.70
N ASP A 606 -20.19 -31.46 10.74
CA ASP A 606 -20.13 -32.81 10.16
C ASP A 606 -18.67 -33.22 10.12
N GLY A 607 -18.30 -34.30 10.84
CA GLY A 607 -16.95 -34.84 10.94
C GLY A 607 -16.12 -34.55 9.69
N GLU A 608 -15.23 -33.56 9.82
CA GLU A 608 -14.29 -33.04 8.83
C GLU A 608 -14.47 -33.56 7.40
N ASN A 609 -15.43 -33.04 6.63
CA ASN A 609 -15.23 -33.02 5.19
C ASN A 609 -14.26 -31.86 4.88
N PRO A 610 -12.97 -32.11 4.63
CA PRO A 610 -11.99 -31.05 4.33
C PRO A 610 -12.37 -30.24 3.09
N ASN A 611 -13.31 -30.72 2.28
CA ASN A 611 -13.84 -30.02 1.11
C ASN A 611 -14.95 -29.00 1.44
N LYS A 612 -15.31 -28.78 2.72
CA LYS A 612 -16.30 -27.75 3.06
C LYS A 612 -15.71 -26.36 2.87
N ILE A 613 -16.37 -25.63 1.97
CA ILE A 613 -15.98 -24.35 1.44
C ILE A 613 -16.01 -23.29 2.56
N ARG A 614 -14.93 -22.51 2.67
CA ARG A 614 -14.86 -21.30 3.50
C ARG A 614 -15.31 -20.13 2.65
N ASP A 615 -16.34 -19.44 3.11
CA ASP A 615 -16.86 -18.29 2.39
C ASP A 615 -16.17 -17.02 2.86
N LEU A 616 -15.75 -16.18 1.90
CA LEU A 616 -15.32 -14.82 2.19
C LEU A 616 -16.54 -13.92 2.23
N LEU A 617 -16.61 -13.09 3.27
CA LEU A 617 -17.72 -12.19 3.54
C LEU A 617 -17.26 -10.75 3.40
N PHE A 618 -18.10 -9.87 2.87
CA PHE A 618 -17.82 -8.43 2.82
C PHE A 618 -19.09 -7.58 2.81
N MET A 619 -19.09 -6.51 3.62
CA MET A 619 -20.08 -5.43 3.62
C MET A 619 -19.42 -4.14 4.09
N TYR A 620 -20.09 -3.00 3.89
CA TYR A 620 -19.57 -1.71 4.33
C TYR A 620 -20.67 -0.72 4.72
N SER A 621 -20.27 0.36 5.38
CA SER A 621 -21.10 1.51 5.75
C SER A 621 -20.30 2.79 5.48
N GLU A 622 -20.93 3.78 4.84
CA GLU A 622 -20.37 5.11 4.56
C GLU A 622 -20.81 6.16 5.58
N ASP A 623 -21.70 5.79 6.49
CA ASP A 623 -22.36 6.62 7.49
C ASP A 623 -22.18 6.02 8.88
N GLU A 624 -20.97 5.51 9.14
CA GLU A 624 -20.51 5.14 10.47
C GLU A 624 -21.45 4.14 11.18
N GLY A 625 -21.89 3.12 10.45
CA GLY A 625 -22.73 2.02 10.93
C GLY A 625 -24.24 2.30 10.95
N GLU A 626 -24.72 3.42 10.41
CA GLU A 626 -26.16 3.73 10.34
C GLU A 626 -26.87 2.97 9.22
N THR A 627 -26.26 2.88 8.04
CA THR A 627 -26.73 2.06 6.92
C THR A 627 -25.63 1.14 6.41
N TRP A 628 -26.05 -0.06 5.99
CA TRP A 628 -25.15 -1.09 5.52
C TRP A 628 -25.39 -1.36 4.03
N LYS A 629 -24.32 -1.69 3.32
CA LYS A 629 -24.33 -1.94 1.87
C LYS A 629 -23.53 -3.19 1.51
N LEU A 630 -23.99 -3.90 0.49
CA LEU A 630 -23.18 -4.88 -0.23
C LEU A 630 -22.09 -4.18 -1.03
N VAL A 631 -21.04 -4.90 -1.43
CA VAL A 631 -19.91 -4.35 -2.22
C VAL A 631 -20.35 -3.54 -3.46
N ASN A 632 -21.48 -3.89 -4.07
CA ASN A 632 -22.04 -3.22 -5.24
C ASN A 632 -22.92 -1.99 -4.92
N GLY A 633 -22.95 -1.53 -3.67
CA GLY A 633 -23.70 -0.35 -3.22
C GLY A 633 -25.15 -0.62 -2.82
N THR A 634 -25.65 -1.85 -3.01
CA THR A 634 -27.03 -2.20 -2.63
C THR A 634 -27.20 -2.08 -1.12
N LYS A 635 -28.12 -1.21 -0.68
CA LYS A 635 -28.48 -1.08 0.74
C LYS A 635 -29.09 -2.38 1.26
N ILE A 636 -28.66 -2.80 2.44
CA ILE A 636 -29.16 -4.00 3.12
C ILE A 636 -29.68 -3.63 4.50
N GLU A 637 -30.71 -4.36 4.93
CA GLU A 637 -31.24 -4.26 6.28
C GLU A 637 -30.46 -5.20 7.20
N ILE A 638 -30.24 -4.75 8.44
CA ILE A 638 -29.68 -5.59 9.49
C ILE A 638 -30.79 -6.35 10.25
N PRO A 639 -30.49 -7.52 10.86
CA PRO A 639 -29.28 -8.29 10.65
C PRO A 639 -29.15 -8.70 9.17
N VAL A 640 -27.94 -8.96 8.74
CA VAL A 640 -27.69 -9.42 7.38
C VAL A 640 -27.56 -10.93 7.43
N TYR A 641 -28.27 -11.64 6.55
CA TYR A 641 -28.04 -13.07 6.39
C TYR A 641 -26.69 -13.32 5.73
N ILE A 642 -25.93 -14.29 6.23
CA ILE A 642 -24.55 -14.53 5.80
C ILE A 642 -24.42 -14.73 4.28
N ASP A 643 -25.37 -15.43 3.65
CA ASP A 643 -25.33 -15.68 2.20
C ASP A 643 -25.50 -14.39 1.37
N THR A 644 -26.10 -13.33 1.93
CA THR A 644 -26.25 -12.03 1.25
C THR A 644 -24.90 -11.32 1.09
N ILE A 645 -23.97 -11.52 2.03
CA ILE A 645 -22.66 -10.84 2.07
C ILE A 645 -21.49 -11.73 1.65
N LYS A 646 -21.78 -12.94 1.18
CA LYS A 646 -20.78 -13.83 0.57
C LYS A 646 -20.27 -13.20 -0.73
N VAL A 647 -18.95 -13.11 -0.84
CA VAL A 647 -18.29 -12.51 -2.01
C VAL A 647 -17.36 -13.47 -2.77
N ALA A 648 -16.86 -14.52 -2.13
CA ALA A 648 -16.07 -15.55 -2.80
C ALA A 648 -16.11 -16.88 -2.04
N TYR A 649 -15.92 -17.97 -2.78
CA TYR A 649 -15.80 -19.34 -2.27
C TYR A 649 -14.33 -19.75 -2.21
N TYR A 650 -13.91 -20.33 -1.09
CA TYR A 650 -12.53 -20.79 -0.91
C TYR A 650 -12.49 -22.23 -0.37
N ASN A 651 -12.05 -23.20 -1.19
CA ASN A 651 -12.47 -24.60 -1.04
C ASN A 651 -11.46 -25.57 -0.39
N GLN A 652 -10.26 -25.16 0.05
CA GLN A 652 -9.20 -26.15 0.34
C GLN A 652 -8.28 -25.90 1.54
N THR A 653 -8.34 -24.76 2.24
CA THR A 653 -7.43 -24.52 3.39
C THR A 653 -8.05 -23.66 4.49
N LYS A 654 -7.47 -23.68 5.69
CA LYS A 654 -7.82 -22.71 6.75
C LYS A 654 -7.29 -21.35 6.35
N ILE A 655 -8.08 -20.33 6.59
CA ILE A 655 -7.72 -18.93 6.35
C ILE A 655 -7.75 -18.13 7.67
N THR A 656 -7.06 -17.00 7.77
CA THR A 656 -7.38 -16.00 8.82
C THR A 656 -8.69 -15.31 8.49
N THR A 657 -9.20 -14.52 9.44
CA THR A 657 -10.19 -13.50 9.08
C THR A 657 -9.58 -12.56 8.03
N PRO A 658 -10.27 -12.26 6.92
CA PRO A 658 -9.75 -11.34 5.92
C PRO A 658 -9.71 -9.90 6.43
N PHE A 659 -8.71 -9.15 5.97
CA PHE A 659 -8.55 -7.72 6.23
C PHE A 659 -9.00 -6.92 4.99
N PRO A 660 -10.04 -6.08 5.10
CA PRO A 660 -10.49 -5.26 3.99
C PRO A 660 -9.66 -3.97 3.87
N ILE A 661 -9.17 -3.69 2.66
CA ILE A 661 -8.45 -2.45 2.33
C ILE A 661 -8.97 -1.89 1.01
N LEU A 662 -9.07 -0.57 0.90
CA LEU A 662 -9.33 0.11 -0.37
C LEU A 662 -7.99 0.40 -1.06
N ASN A 663 -7.79 -0.25 -2.21
CA ASN A 663 -6.73 0.12 -3.15
C ASN A 663 -7.29 1.13 -4.16
N GLY A 664 -7.08 2.42 -3.89
CA GLY A 664 -7.85 3.49 -4.52
C GLY A 664 -9.31 3.39 -4.11
N THR A 665 -10.21 3.15 -5.06
CA THR A 665 -11.65 2.92 -4.79
C THR A 665 -12.03 1.44 -4.79
N ARG A 666 -11.09 0.53 -5.04
CA ARG A 666 -11.37 -0.92 -5.21
C ARG A 666 -11.14 -1.66 -3.89
N PRO A 667 -12.13 -2.39 -3.35
CA PRO A 667 -11.95 -3.22 -2.17
C PRO A 667 -11.08 -4.44 -2.49
N VAL A 668 -10.18 -4.74 -1.56
CA VAL A 668 -9.24 -5.85 -1.58
C VAL A 668 -9.27 -6.54 -0.22
N LEU A 669 -9.36 -7.88 -0.20
CA LEU A 669 -9.40 -8.67 1.04
C LEU A 669 -8.14 -9.52 1.16
N TYR A 670 -7.27 -9.23 2.11
CA TYR A 670 -6.07 -10.03 2.36
C TYR A 670 -6.31 -11.04 3.47
N PHE A 671 -5.81 -12.27 3.32
CA PHE A 671 -5.94 -13.32 4.33
C PHE A 671 -4.77 -14.29 4.26
N PHE A 672 -4.28 -14.74 5.40
CA PHE A 672 -3.30 -15.83 5.44
C PHE A 672 -4.01 -17.16 5.33
N LYS A 673 -3.38 -18.14 4.68
CA LYS A 673 -3.97 -19.47 4.47
C LYS A 673 -2.95 -20.56 4.71
N TRP A 674 -3.36 -21.67 5.30
CA TRP A 674 -2.50 -22.82 5.59
C TRP A 674 -3.31 -24.13 5.68
N ASP A 675 -2.63 -25.25 5.50
CA ASP A 675 -3.20 -26.59 5.60
C ASP A 675 -2.80 -27.24 6.93
N TYR A 676 -3.77 -27.61 7.79
CA TYR A 676 -3.46 -28.24 9.08
C TYR A 676 -2.81 -29.62 8.93
N GLU A 677 -3.10 -30.35 7.85
CA GLU A 677 -2.68 -31.73 7.67
C GLU A 677 -1.23 -31.85 7.18
N GLN A 678 -0.70 -30.79 6.57
CA GLN A 678 0.68 -30.74 6.08
C GLN A 678 1.67 -30.53 7.23
N LEU A 679 2.74 -31.34 7.21
CA LEU A 679 3.89 -31.20 8.11
C LEU A 679 4.70 -29.93 7.84
N GLU A 680 4.60 -29.39 6.63
CA GLU A 680 5.24 -28.13 6.26
C GLU A 680 4.71 -26.99 7.15
N ASP A 681 5.64 -26.27 7.76
CA ASP A 681 5.36 -25.12 8.60
C ASP A 681 5.18 -23.88 7.69
N VAL A 682 4.20 -23.93 6.77
CA VAL A 682 4.01 -22.91 5.73
C VAL A 682 2.58 -22.35 5.72
N SER A 683 2.49 -21.02 5.75
CA SER A 683 1.32 -20.23 5.40
C SER A 683 1.58 -19.43 4.12
N TYR A 684 0.54 -19.12 3.37
CA TYR A 684 0.58 -18.24 2.21
C TYR A 684 -0.27 -17.01 2.45
N LEU A 685 0.10 -15.88 1.85
CA LEU A 685 -0.80 -14.73 1.78
C LEU A 685 -1.68 -14.84 0.53
N GLY A 686 -3.00 -14.93 0.74
CA GLY A 686 -4.02 -14.84 -0.29
C GLY A 686 -4.63 -13.44 -0.37
N VAL A 687 -5.19 -13.13 -1.53
CA VAL A 687 -5.92 -11.87 -1.76
C VAL A 687 -7.14 -12.09 -2.63
N ALA A 688 -8.28 -11.51 -2.24
CA ALA A 688 -9.46 -11.37 -3.08
C ALA A 688 -9.55 -9.93 -3.61
N VAL A 689 -9.52 -9.75 -4.93
CA VAL A 689 -9.54 -8.42 -5.56
C VAL A 689 -10.87 -8.19 -6.26
N TYR A 690 -11.58 -7.12 -5.89
CA TYR A 690 -12.78 -6.70 -6.60
C TYR A 690 -12.42 -5.98 -7.90
N ASN A 691 -13.07 -6.35 -9.01
CA ASN A 691 -12.75 -5.80 -10.34
C ASN A 691 -13.38 -4.44 -10.66
N ALA A 692 -14.25 -3.91 -9.78
CA ALA A 692 -14.88 -2.61 -9.90
C ALA A 692 -14.58 -1.72 -8.68
N SER A 693 -15.01 -0.46 -8.70
CA SER A 693 -14.98 0.41 -7.52
C SER A 693 -16.03 -0.02 -6.50
N LEU A 694 -15.79 0.29 -5.22
CA LEU A 694 -16.77 0.13 -4.15
C LEU A 694 -18.06 0.88 -4.52
N GLY A 695 -19.21 0.23 -4.35
CA GLY A 695 -20.51 0.79 -4.76
C GLY A 695 -20.90 0.51 -6.21
N GLN A 696 -20.05 -0.15 -7.01
CA GLN A 696 -20.35 -0.54 -8.40
C GLN A 696 -20.44 -2.05 -8.54
N SER A 697 -21.21 -2.54 -9.53
CA SER A 697 -21.31 -3.98 -9.83
C SER A 697 -19.98 -4.56 -10.34
N GLY A 698 -19.62 -5.74 -9.84
CA GLY A 698 -18.36 -6.41 -10.12
C GLY A 698 -18.29 -7.76 -9.40
N THR A 699 -17.11 -8.38 -9.41
CA THR A 699 -16.84 -9.69 -8.81
C THR A 699 -15.48 -9.73 -8.15
N PHE A 700 -15.34 -10.51 -7.08
CA PHE A 700 -14.04 -10.81 -6.49
C PHE A 700 -13.35 -11.95 -7.23
N THR A 701 -12.05 -11.82 -7.45
CA THR A 701 -11.19 -12.90 -7.93
C THR A 701 -10.09 -13.18 -6.92
N LEU A 702 -9.83 -14.46 -6.66
CA LEU A 702 -8.86 -14.93 -5.68
C LEU A 702 -7.48 -15.14 -6.32
N TYR A 703 -6.43 -14.69 -5.63
CA TYR A 703 -5.04 -14.86 -6.04
C TYR A 703 -4.16 -15.22 -4.84
N ASN A 704 -2.99 -15.81 -5.11
CA ASN A 704 -1.88 -15.82 -4.16
C ASN A 704 -1.08 -14.53 -4.33
N CYS A 705 -0.60 -13.98 -3.23
CA CYS A 705 0.33 -12.87 -3.26
C CYS A 705 1.76 -13.35 -3.57
N THR A 706 2.51 -12.52 -4.27
CA THR A 706 3.88 -12.81 -4.67
C THR A 706 4.84 -11.69 -4.31
N PHE A 707 6.14 -11.97 -4.31
CA PHE A 707 7.17 -10.97 -4.47
C PHE A 707 7.08 -10.31 -5.86
N GLU A 708 7.82 -9.22 -6.05
CA GLU A 708 7.89 -8.50 -7.33
C GLU A 708 8.30 -9.41 -8.49
N ASN A 709 9.22 -10.34 -8.22
CA ASN A 709 9.75 -11.34 -9.15
C ASN A 709 8.76 -12.49 -9.46
N GLY A 710 7.55 -12.48 -8.90
CA GLY A 710 6.53 -13.51 -9.10
C GLY A 710 6.60 -14.72 -8.17
N THR A 711 7.60 -14.82 -7.30
CA THR A 711 7.70 -15.89 -6.30
C THR A 711 6.59 -15.78 -5.26
N ILE A 712 5.87 -16.85 -4.95
CA ILE A 712 4.78 -16.84 -3.97
C ILE A 712 5.32 -16.46 -2.57
N LEU A 713 4.55 -15.64 -1.84
CA LEU A 713 4.85 -15.30 -0.46
C LEU A 713 4.51 -16.47 0.48
N THR A 714 5.52 -16.97 1.18
CA THR A 714 5.41 -18.04 2.17
C THR A 714 5.94 -17.60 3.53
N PHE A 715 5.25 -17.97 4.59
CA PHE A 715 5.55 -17.62 5.98
C PHE A 715 5.45 -18.86 6.88
N PRO A 716 5.94 -18.85 8.12
CA PRO A 716 5.65 -19.93 9.07
C PRO A 716 4.14 -20.21 9.23
N LYS A 717 3.76 -21.42 9.65
CA LYS A 717 2.36 -21.79 9.81
C LYS A 717 1.73 -21.00 10.95
N GLN A 718 0.46 -20.63 10.78
CA GLN A 718 -0.32 -19.85 11.77
C GLN A 718 0.29 -18.49 12.15
N THR A 719 1.22 -17.96 11.35
CA THR A 719 1.60 -16.58 11.51
C THR A 719 0.41 -15.69 11.15
N ALA A 720 -0.12 -14.98 12.13
CA ALA A 720 -1.28 -14.12 11.97
C ALA A 720 -0.82 -12.66 12.06
N SER A 721 -0.55 -12.06 10.91
CA SER A 721 -0.26 -10.63 10.81
C SER A 721 -1.52 -9.88 10.40
N GLU A 722 -1.79 -8.72 11.00
CA GLU A 722 -2.81 -7.83 10.45
C GLU A 722 -2.26 -7.13 9.21
N VAL A 723 -2.99 -7.23 8.10
CA VAL A 723 -2.74 -6.37 6.94
C VAL A 723 -3.52 -5.09 7.16
N TYR A 724 -2.83 -3.96 7.06
CA TYR A 724 -3.42 -2.65 7.30
C TYR A 724 -3.01 -1.66 6.20
N PHE A 725 -3.71 -0.53 6.12
CA PHE A 725 -3.34 0.56 5.24
C PHE A 725 -2.26 1.40 5.89
N ASP A 726 -1.10 1.42 5.25
CA ASP A 726 0.05 2.23 5.62
C ASP A 726 -0.16 3.68 5.19
N VAL A 727 -0.10 4.63 6.11
CA VAL A 727 -0.34 6.04 5.76
C VAL A 727 0.89 6.71 5.11
N TYR A 728 2.11 6.22 5.37
CA TYR A 728 3.32 6.71 4.69
C TYR A 728 3.34 6.26 3.23
N TYR A 729 3.22 4.95 2.99
CA TYR A 729 3.21 4.39 1.64
C TYR A 729 1.85 4.55 0.93
N LYS A 730 0.78 4.89 1.65
CA LYS A 730 -0.61 4.95 1.16
C LYS A 730 -1.07 3.64 0.52
N ARG A 731 -0.68 2.52 1.12
CA ARG A 731 -0.74 1.18 0.50
C ARG A 731 -0.93 0.11 1.57
N ALA A 732 -1.47 -1.04 1.17
CA ALA A 732 -1.56 -2.19 2.06
C ALA A 732 -0.15 -2.64 2.48
N CYS A 733 0.06 -2.84 3.77
CA CYS A 733 1.30 -3.39 4.30
C CYS A 733 1.03 -4.33 5.47
N PHE A 734 2.07 -5.07 5.86
CA PHE A 734 2.07 -5.88 7.07
C PHE A 734 3.50 -6.17 7.54
N TRP A 735 3.63 -6.49 8.82
CA TRP A 735 4.88 -6.92 9.45
C TRP A 735 4.81 -8.40 9.81
N ILE A 736 5.84 -9.17 9.48
CA ILE A 736 5.85 -10.62 9.74
C ILE A 736 7.27 -11.18 9.78
N SER A 737 7.50 -12.28 10.49
CA SER A 737 8.75 -13.04 10.40
C SER A 737 8.85 -13.74 9.05
N HIS A 738 9.94 -13.49 8.33
CA HIS A 738 10.27 -14.17 7.08
C HIS A 738 11.78 -14.42 7.00
N ASN A 739 12.17 -15.69 6.85
CA ASN A 739 13.56 -16.16 6.97
C ASN A 739 14.21 -15.74 8.29
N ARG A 740 13.48 -15.91 9.41
CA ARG A 740 13.95 -15.61 10.78
C ARG A 740 14.37 -14.16 11.00
N LYS A 741 13.77 -13.24 10.26
CA LYS A 741 13.91 -11.80 10.42
C LYS A 741 12.53 -11.19 10.39
N LEU A 742 12.25 -10.20 11.23
CA LEU A 742 11.03 -9.42 11.08
C LEU A 742 11.18 -8.58 9.80
N LYS A 743 10.18 -8.60 8.92
CA LYS A 743 10.19 -7.81 7.69
C LYS A 743 8.87 -7.08 7.51
N LYS A 744 8.94 -5.90 6.89
CA LYS A 744 7.77 -5.18 6.40
C LYS A 744 7.58 -5.46 4.92
N PHE A 745 6.35 -5.80 4.56
CA PHE A 745 5.93 -6.03 3.19
C PHE A 745 4.95 -4.94 2.81
N VAL A 746 5.21 -4.26 1.70
CA VAL A 746 4.35 -3.18 1.18
C VAL A 746 3.90 -3.56 -0.22
N VAL A 747 2.60 -3.44 -0.48
CA VAL A 747 2.03 -3.79 -1.79
C VAL A 747 2.56 -2.86 -2.89
N LEU A 748 2.63 -3.35 -4.13
CA LEU A 748 3.01 -2.51 -5.27
C LEU A 748 1.86 -1.58 -5.67
N PRO A 749 2.17 -0.36 -6.14
CA PRO A 749 1.16 0.59 -6.61
C PRO A 749 0.42 0.12 -7.87
N THR A 750 0.96 -0.88 -8.57
CA THR A 750 0.45 -1.39 -9.86
C THR A 750 -0.41 -2.63 -9.70
N ASP A 751 -0.19 -3.40 -8.65
CA ASP A 751 -0.76 -4.74 -8.52
C ASP A 751 -0.96 -5.09 -7.04
N PRO A 752 -2.22 -5.17 -6.56
CA PRO A 752 -2.51 -5.52 -5.15
C PRO A 752 -2.05 -6.93 -4.76
N ARG A 753 -1.57 -7.74 -5.70
CA ARG A 753 -1.09 -9.10 -5.47
C ARG A 753 0.41 -9.16 -5.18
N LYS A 754 1.16 -8.08 -5.49
CA LYS A 754 2.62 -8.08 -5.41
C LYS A 754 3.11 -7.25 -4.24
N PHE A 755 4.11 -7.74 -3.53
CA PHE A 755 4.72 -7.05 -2.39
C PHE A 755 6.23 -6.87 -2.55
N ARG A 756 6.72 -5.74 -2.07
CA ARG A 756 8.13 -5.42 -1.87
C ARG A 756 8.47 -5.51 -0.39
N ILE A 757 9.63 -6.08 -0.07
CA ILE A 757 10.20 -5.94 1.28
C ILE A 757 10.80 -4.54 1.37
N THR A 758 10.23 -3.68 2.21
CA THR A 758 10.78 -2.32 2.43
C THR A 758 11.69 -2.26 3.63
N HIS A 759 11.52 -3.19 4.57
CA HIS A 759 12.24 -3.17 5.83
C HIS A 759 12.57 -4.57 6.28
N VAL A 760 13.78 -4.73 6.83
CA VAL A 760 14.26 -5.93 7.51
C VAL A 760 14.72 -5.54 8.90
N TYR A 761 14.46 -6.40 9.87
CA TYR A 761 14.92 -6.27 11.25
C TYR A 761 15.69 -7.53 11.63
N ASP A 762 16.93 -7.35 12.09
CA ASP A 762 17.82 -8.44 12.53
C ASP A 762 17.53 -8.92 13.96
N VAL A 763 16.26 -8.88 14.35
CA VAL A 763 15.80 -9.74 15.44
C VAL A 763 15.39 -11.06 14.82
N MET A 764 15.54 -12.15 15.57
CA MET A 764 15.12 -13.48 15.17
C MET A 764 13.73 -13.78 15.75
N PRO A 765 12.64 -13.12 15.30
CA PRO A 765 11.32 -13.45 15.80
C PRO A 765 10.94 -14.84 15.33
N VAL A 766 10.46 -15.64 16.26
CA VAL A 766 9.75 -16.85 15.92
C VAL A 766 8.27 -16.55 15.95
N ASP A 767 7.64 -16.56 14.78
CA ASP A 767 6.18 -16.47 14.72
C ASP A 767 5.58 -17.84 15.01
N THR A 768 5.25 -18.06 16.27
CA THR A 768 4.34 -19.14 16.68
C THR A 768 2.96 -18.59 16.98
N GLU A 769 1.98 -19.50 17.06
CA GLU A 769 0.59 -19.22 17.45
C GLU A 769 0.54 -18.10 18.52
N GLY A 770 -0.09 -16.98 18.17
CA GLY A 770 -0.21 -15.80 19.04
C GLY A 770 0.77 -14.65 18.78
N GLY A 771 1.81 -14.84 17.95
CA GLY A 771 2.62 -13.75 17.40
C GLY A 771 1.77 -12.92 16.45
N ARG A 772 0.96 -12.05 17.01
CA ARG A 772 0.04 -11.21 16.27
C ARG A 772 0.61 -9.80 16.22
N THR A 773 0.85 -9.33 15.00
CA THR A 773 1.10 -7.92 14.75
C THR A 773 -0.23 -7.22 14.65
N PHE A 774 -0.30 -6.03 15.23
CA PHE A 774 -1.53 -5.26 15.25
C PHE A 774 -1.24 -3.84 14.83
N SER A 775 -2.03 -3.30 13.92
CA SER A 775 -1.89 -1.90 13.56
C SER A 775 -2.21 -1.04 14.78
N ILE A 776 -1.44 0.03 14.98
CA ILE A 776 -1.86 1.08 15.90
C ILE A 776 -2.99 1.82 15.20
N LEU A 777 -4.20 1.75 15.76
CA LEU A 777 -5.35 2.40 15.15
C LEU A 777 -5.12 3.91 15.08
N TYR A 778 -5.38 4.50 13.90
CA TYR A 778 -5.30 5.95 13.62
C TYR A 778 -3.91 6.57 13.71
N SER A 779 -2.86 5.75 13.77
CA SER A 779 -1.50 6.24 13.96
C SER A 779 -1.01 7.10 12.78
N PRO A 780 -0.20 8.16 13.03
CA PRO A 780 0.46 8.91 11.97
C PRO A 780 1.46 8.01 11.23
N SER A 781 2.02 8.51 10.12
CA SER A 781 3.07 7.81 9.35
C SER A 781 4.22 7.32 10.19
N ASP A 782 4.42 7.96 11.33
CA ASP A 782 5.61 7.82 12.13
C ASP A 782 5.53 6.64 13.11
N TYR A 783 4.36 6.02 13.29
CA TYR A 783 4.21 4.82 14.13
C TYR A 783 3.20 3.88 13.50
N GLU A 784 3.51 2.59 13.40
CA GLU A 784 2.71 1.72 12.52
C GLU A 784 2.03 0.58 13.24
N THR A 785 2.77 -0.07 14.12
CA THR A 785 2.34 -1.36 14.67
C THR A 785 2.80 -1.57 16.09
N VAL A 786 1.92 -2.20 16.86
CA VAL A 786 2.25 -2.89 18.10
C VAL A 786 2.40 -4.36 17.74
N LEU A 787 3.55 -4.93 18.04
CA LEU A 787 3.81 -6.34 17.77
C LEU A 787 4.39 -7.03 18.99
N MET A 788 4.11 -8.33 19.10
CA MET A 788 4.77 -9.19 20.07
C MET A 788 6.00 -9.82 19.39
N LEU A 789 7.21 -9.46 19.85
CA LEU A 789 8.41 -10.19 19.46
C LEU A 789 8.67 -11.34 20.42
N LYS A 790 8.87 -12.52 19.84
CA LYS A 790 9.31 -13.72 20.53
C LYS A 790 10.76 -13.99 20.15
N GLU A 791 11.71 -13.63 21.03
CA GLU A 791 13.13 -13.89 20.81
C GLU A 791 13.53 -15.24 21.40
N ILE A 792 14.08 -16.15 20.60
CA ILE A 792 14.55 -17.45 21.10
C ILE A 792 15.65 -17.23 22.13
N VAL A 793 15.46 -17.79 23.33
CA VAL A 793 16.46 -17.80 24.39
C VAL A 793 17.17 -19.15 24.42
N LEU A 794 16.44 -20.25 24.26
CA LEU A 794 16.98 -21.62 24.22
C LEU A 794 16.04 -22.54 23.44
N GLY A 795 16.55 -23.63 22.89
CA GLY A 795 15.72 -24.62 22.20
C GLY A 795 16.13 -24.91 20.76
N HIS A 796 15.21 -25.45 19.96
CA HIS A 796 15.44 -25.78 18.57
C HIS A 796 14.19 -25.66 17.68
N TYR A 797 14.39 -25.10 16.48
CA TYR A 797 13.33 -24.79 15.49
C TYR A 797 13.48 -25.59 14.17
N GLY A 798 14.44 -26.52 14.04
CA GLY A 798 14.78 -27.18 12.77
C GLY A 798 13.74 -28.16 12.20
N ASP A 799 14.14 -28.90 11.17
CA ASP A 799 13.34 -29.94 10.51
C ASP A 799 13.45 -31.29 11.22
N PHE A 800 12.36 -32.05 11.20
CA PHE A 800 12.21 -33.27 11.97
C PHE A 800 11.33 -34.29 11.28
N SER A 801 11.62 -35.57 11.51
CA SER A 801 10.93 -36.69 10.86
C SER A 801 10.33 -37.72 11.83
N ASN A 802 10.58 -37.61 13.14
CA ASN A 802 10.09 -38.56 14.14
C ASN A 802 9.23 -37.86 15.19
N TRP A 803 8.35 -38.62 15.85
CA TRP A 803 7.47 -38.14 16.91
C TRP A 803 7.33 -39.20 18.00
N GLN A 804 6.98 -38.77 19.21
CA GLN A 804 6.67 -39.67 20.31
C GLN A 804 5.49 -39.14 21.13
N VAL A 805 4.61 -40.06 21.51
CA VAL A 805 3.43 -39.82 22.33
C VAL A 805 3.83 -39.50 23.77
N MET A 806 3.10 -38.56 24.37
CA MET A 806 3.23 -38.23 25.78
C MET A 806 2.22 -38.99 26.64
N SER A 807 2.56 -39.19 27.91
CA SER A 807 1.74 -39.86 28.91
C SER A 807 1.59 -38.95 30.14
N THR A 808 0.46 -39.07 30.82
CA THR A 808 0.14 -38.45 32.11
C THR A 808 0.99 -38.98 33.26
N THR A 809 1.65 -40.12 33.09
CA THR A 809 2.49 -40.73 34.13
C THR A 809 3.96 -40.34 34.00
N MET A 810 4.34 -39.56 32.98
CA MET A 810 5.73 -39.20 32.72
C MET A 810 5.89 -37.74 32.31
N SER A 811 7.00 -37.15 32.74
CA SER A 811 7.49 -35.86 32.23
C SER A 811 8.61 -36.10 31.22
N VAL A 812 8.71 -35.20 30.23
CA VAL A 812 9.76 -35.22 29.21
C VAL A 812 10.70 -34.06 29.46
N GLY A 813 12.01 -34.33 29.50
CA GLY A 813 13.04 -33.30 29.63
C GLY A 813 13.95 -33.25 28.41
N CYS A 814 14.35 -32.05 27.97
CA CYS A 814 15.32 -31.87 26.88
C CYS A 814 16.36 -30.78 27.19
N LYS A 815 17.62 -31.11 26.94
CA LYS A 815 18.82 -30.31 27.19
C LYS A 815 19.07 -29.32 26.05
N PHE A 816 19.29 -28.07 26.41
CA PHE A 816 19.65 -26.99 25.50
C PHE A 816 20.71 -26.08 26.09
N THR A 817 21.51 -25.48 25.20
CA THR A 817 22.39 -24.36 25.53
C THR A 817 21.62 -23.07 25.25
N ALA A 818 21.60 -22.14 26.19
CA ALA A 818 20.99 -20.83 25.98
C ALA A 818 21.76 -20.06 24.90
N LEU A 819 21.03 -19.52 23.94
CA LEU A 819 21.54 -18.76 22.80
C LEU A 819 21.85 -17.31 23.15
N LYS A 820 21.27 -16.79 24.25
CA LYS A 820 21.35 -15.39 24.67
C LYS A 820 21.10 -15.27 26.17
N THR A 821 21.69 -14.26 26.80
CA THR A 821 21.39 -13.91 28.21
C THR A 821 20.09 -13.11 28.28
N MET A 822 18.96 -13.79 28.53
CA MET A 822 17.63 -13.17 28.55
C MET A 822 16.63 -13.95 29.43
N LYS A 823 15.53 -13.29 29.81
CA LYS A 823 14.39 -13.92 30.48
C LYS A 823 13.66 -14.92 29.59
N VAL A 824 13.20 -16.04 30.12
CA VAL A 824 12.26 -16.95 29.45
C VAL A 824 10.86 -16.73 29.99
N THR A 825 10.00 -16.12 29.19
CA THR A 825 8.60 -15.82 29.57
C THR A 825 7.63 -16.91 29.18
N ALA A 826 7.97 -17.71 28.17
CA ALA A 826 7.15 -18.83 27.73
C ALA A 826 7.96 -19.86 26.95
N ILE A 827 7.39 -21.05 26.82
CA ILE A 827 7.85 -22.10 25.90
C ILE A 827 6.73 -22.50 24.94
N THR A 828 7.11 -23.05 23.80
CA THR A 828 6.21 -23.70 22.85
C THR A 828 6.94 -24.86 22.19
N TRP A 829 6.21 -25.90 21.83
CA TRP A 829 6.74 -27.03 21.08
C TRP A 829 5.84 -27.36 19.90
N TYR A 830 6.42 -28.01 18.91
CA TYR A 830 5.67 -28.45 17.76
C TYR A 830 4.97 -29.77 18.09
N THR A 831 3.65 -29.77 17.95
CA THR A 831 2.77 -30.90 18.25
C THR A 831 2.28 -31.57 16.97
N ILE A 832 2.10 -32.88 17.07
CA ILE A 832 1.41 -33.72 16.07
C ILE A 832 0.32 -34.47 16.84
N PRO A 833 -0.90 -34.60 16.27
CA PRO A 833 -1.99 -35.31 16.94
C PRO A 833 -1.74 -36.81 16.88
N TYR A 834 -2.16 -37.52 17.92
CA TYR A 834 -2.17 -38.98 17.92
C TYR A 834 -3.55 -39.49 17.48
N GLY A 835 -3.60 -40.16 16.33
CA GLY A 835 -4.83 -40.76 15.81
C GLY A 835 -5.83 -39.78 15.18
N LEU A 836 -7.02 -40.28 14.84
CA LEU A 836 -8.15 -39.52 14.26
C LEU A 836 -9.13 -39.01 15.33
N TYR A 837 -8.68 -38.82 16.57
CA TYR A 837 -9.56 -38.42 17.67
C TYR A 837 -10.15 -37.02 17.43
N PRO A 838 -11.38 -36.75 17.92
CA PRO A 838 -11.99 -35.44 17.82
C PRO A 838 -11.13 -34.37 18.53
N ASP A 839 -11.37 -33.09 18.23
CA ASP A 839 -10.72 -31.96 18.89
C ASP A 839 -10.65 -32.11 20.42
N GLU A 840 -9.43 -32.16 20.99
CA GLU A 840 -9.20 -32.31 22.42
C GLU A 840 -8.51 -31.09 23.03
N TYR A 841 -8.88 -30.80 24.27
CA TYR A 841 -8.19 -29.83 25.13
C TYR A 841 -7.28 -30.58 26.09
N VAL A 842 -6.00 -30.19 26.14
CA VAL A 842 -4.98 -30.84 26.96
C VAL A 842 -4.27 -29.79 27.79
N ASP A 843 -4.26 -29.98 29.10
CA ASP A 843 -3.54 -29.10 30.01
C ASP A 843 -2.07 -29.47 30.02
N CYS A 844 -1.23 -28.45 29.94
CA CYS A 844 0.21 -28.59 29.92
C CYS A 844 0.85 -27.75 31.02
N GLN A 845 1.95 -28.25 31.56
CA GLN A 845 2.77 -27.54 32.53
C GLN A 845 4.24 -27.83 32.25
N ALA A 846 5.10 -26.86 32.54
CA ALA A 846 6.53 -26.96 32.30
C ALA A 846 7.37 -26.34 33.41
N ALA A 847 8.63 -26.75 33.47
CA ALA A 847 9.64 -26.23 34.37
C ALA A 847 10.98 -26.11 33.65
N ILE A 848 11.81 -25.18 34.14
CA ILE A 848 13.19 -24.98 33.68
C ILE A 848 14.12 -25.43 34.80
N TYR A 849 15.09 -26.25 34.46
CA TYR A 849 16.14 -26.70 35.39
C TYR A 849 17.52 -26.27 34.87
N ASN A 850 18.47 -26.01 35.78
CA ASN A 850 19.87 -25.75 35.41
C ASN A 850 20.61 -27.06 35.06
N SER A 851 21.90 -26.95 34.73
CA SER A 851 22.75 -28.10 34.39
C SER A 851 22.92 -29.13 35.51
N THR A 852 22.66 -28.77 36.77
CA THR A 852 22.68 -29.67 37.95
C THR A 852 21.29 -30.11 38.38
N TYR A 853 20.30 -29.95 37.49
CA TYR A 853 18.92 -30.36 37.67
C TYR A 853 18.17 -29.67 38.82
N HIS A 854 18.56 -28.46 39.23
CA HIS A 854 17.78 -27.64 40.17
C HIS A 854 16.75 -26.79 39.44
N LYS A 855 15.51 -26.77 39.94
CA LYS A 855 14.40 -26.02 39.35
C LYS A 855 14.64 -24.52 39.49
N LEU A 856 14.55 -23.81 38.37
CA LEU A 856 14.71 -22.37 38.28
C LEU A 856 13.38 -21.65 38.13
N ALA A 857 12.46 -22.22 37.35
CA ALA A 857 11.14 -21.65 37.08
C ALA A 857 10.13 -22.75 36.80
N GLU A 858 8.86 -22.46 37.06
CA GLU A 858 7.70 -23.31 36.79
C GLU A 858 6.62 -22.47 36.11
N SER A 859 5.95 -23.05 35.13
CA SER A 859 4.91 -22.39 34.35
C SER A 859 3.55 -22.46 35.03
N SER A 860 2.64 -21.58 34.62
CA SER A 860 1.20 -21.78 34.83
C SER A 860 0.73 -23.06 34.11
N VAL A 861 -0.41 -23.60 34.54
CA VAL A 861 -1.12 -24.64 33.78
C VAL A 861 -1.83 -23.98 32.62
N ILE A 862 -1.49 -24.37 31.40
CA ILE A 862 -2.10 -23.82 30.19
C ILE A 862 -2.81 -24.92 29.42
N THR A 863 -4.10 -24.73 29.16
CA THR A 863 -4.86 -25.57 28.25
C THR A 863 -4.47 -25.26 26.80
N ILE A 864 -3.99 -26.28 26.09
CA ILE A 864 -3.74 -26.22 24.66
C ILE A 864 -4.82 -27.00 23.92
N TRP A 865 -5.29 -26.43 22.81
CA TRP A 865 -6.22 -27.10 21.91
C TRP A 865 -5.43 -27.90 20.89
N GLN A 866 -5.76 -29.17 20.73
CA GLN A 866 -5.19 -30.01 19.69
C GLN A 866 -6.32 -30.61 18.86
N GLY A 867 -6.45 -30.13 17.63
CA GLY A 867 -7.35 -30.76 16.67
C GLY A 867 -6.81 -32.12 16.24
N GLY A 868 -7.70 -33.07 15.91
CA GLY A 868 -7.34 -34.43 15.51
C GLY A 868 -6.36 -34.52 14.33
N LYS A 869 -6.24 -33.45 13.54
CA LYS A 869 -5.29 -33.33 12.42
C LYS A 869 -4.32 -32.15 12.54
N TYR A 870 -4.30 -31.48 13.69
CA TYR A 870 -3.50 -30.27 13.89
C TYR A 870 -2.01 -30.58 14.04
N LYS A 871 -1.22 -30.32 12.99
CA LYS A 871 0.25 -30.32 13.03
C LYS A 871 0.76 -28.88 13.04
N GLY A 872 1.38 -28.45 14.13
CA GLY A 872 1.82 -27.06 14.28
C GLY A 872 2.43 -26.76 15.65
N TRP A 873 2.71 -25.49 15.90
CA TRP A 873 3.21 -25.05 17.22
C TRP A 873 2.07 -25.00 18.24
N SER A 874 2.34 -25.42 19.47
CA SER A 874 1.38 -25.29 20.57
C SER A 874 1.17 -23.83 20.95
N LYS A 875 0.03 -23.54 21.60
CA LYS A 875 -0.13 -22.33 22.41
C LYS A 875 1.02 -22.21 23.42
N ALA A 876 1.40 -20.98 23.71
CA ALA A 876 2.48 -20.66 24.64
C ALA A 876 2.17 -21.12 26.06
N VAL A 877 3.10 -21.85 26.67
CA VAL A 877 3.08 -22.19 28.11
C VAL A 877 3.93 -21.17 28.86
N THR A 878 3.30 -20.37 29.71
CA THR A 878 3.86 -19.11 30.23
C THR A 878 4.42 -19.26 31.64
N PHE A 879 5.50 -18.55 31.94
CA PHE A 879 6.13 -18.52 33.26
C PHE A 879 5.68 -17.27 34.02
N PRO A 880 4.86 -17.38 35.07
CA PRO A 880 4.43 -16.23 35.88
C PRO A 880 5.57 -15.61 36.69
N ASN A 881 6.68 -16.33 36.86
CA ASN A 881 7.91 -15.82 37.44
C ASN A 881 9.08 -16.17 36.50
N PRO A 882 9.25 -15.41 35.39
CA PRO A 882 10.24 -15.75 34.37
C PRO A 882 11.66 -15.60 34.93
N VAL A 883 12.53 -16.55 34.59
CA VAL A 883 13.95 -16.56 34.99
C VAL A 883 14.84 -16.07 33.85
N THR A 884 15.89 -15.33 34.19
CA THR A 884 16.98 -14.99 33.26
C THR A 884 17.92 -16.16 33.11
N LEU A 885 18.12 -16.61 31.88
CA LEU A 885 19.15 -17.59 31.53
C LEU A 885 20.38 -16.86 31.03
N THR A 886 21.56 -17.46 31.20
CA THR A 886 22.85 -16.92 30.74
C THR A 886 23.26 -17.59 29.43
N GLU A 887 23.69 -16.80 28.45
CA GLU A 887 24.20 -17.29 27.17
C GLU A 887 25.31 -18.34 27.35
N ASN A 888 25.31 -19.37 26.51
CA ASN A 888 26.26 -20.49 26.54
C ASN A 888 26.15 -21.44 27.75
N GLU A 889 25.27 -21.17 28.72
CA GLU A 889 24.98 -22.14 29.79
C GLU A 889 23.96 -23.21 29.37
N THR A 890 24.01 -24.35 30.04
CA THR A 890 23.13 -25.50 29.77
C THR A 890 21.95 -25.54 30.72
N TYR A 891 20.76 -25.74 30.16
CA TYR A 891 19.49 -25.84 30.87
C TYR A 891 18.67 -27.02 30.34
N TRP A 892 17.72 -27.47 31.16
CA TRP A 892 16.74 -28.50 30.79
C TRP A 892 15.34 -27.89 30.79
N LEU A 893 14.63 -28.05 29.67
CA LEU A 893 13.20 -27.78 29.59
C LEU A 893 12.46 -29.08 29.88
N VAL A 894 11.63 -29.10 30.92
CA VAL A 894 10.86 -30.28 31.34
C VAL A 894 9.37 -29.96 31.28
N TRP A 895 8.56 -30.82 30.70
CA TRP A 895 7.11 -30.60 30.60
C TRP A 895 6.31 -31.90 30.75
N LYS A 896 5.04 -31.74 31.11
CA LYS A 896 4.07 -32.81 31.31
C LYS A 896 2.68 -32.40 30.85
N VAL A 897 1.82 -33.39 30.65
CA VAL A 897 0.46 -33.22 30.13
C VAL A 897 -0.57 -33.98 30.96
N ASN A 898 -1.83 -33.53 30.94
CA ASN A 898 -2.91 -34.12 31.72
C ASN A 898 -3.70 -35.23 31.03
N LYS A 899 -3.36 -35.57 29.79
CA LYS A 899 -4.01 -36.64 29.02
C LYS A 899 -2.99 -37.52 28.30
N ASP A 900 -3.24 -38.83 28.37
CA ASP A 900 -2.48 -39.84 27.64
C ASP A 900 -2.85 -39.76 26.18
N ASP A 901 -1.90 -40.04 25.29
CA ASP A 901 -2.22 -40.28 23.89
C ASP A 901 -2.92 -39.11 23.17
N SER A 902 -2.93 -37.89 23.72
CA SER A 902 -3.48 -36.72 23.04
C SER A 902 -2.41 -36.02 22.19
N ILE A 903 -1.26 -35.69 22.80
CA ILE A 903 -0.18 -34.91 22.18
C ILE A 903 1.07 -35.75 21.94
N GLN A 904 1.72 -35.52 20.80
CA GLN A 904 3.07 -35.98 20.52
C GLN A 904 4.06 -34.81 20.47
N TYR A 905 5.29 -35.03 20.95
CA TYR A 905 6.40 -34.13 20.65
C TYR A 905 7.22 -34.65 19.46
N VAL A 906 7.76 -33.72 18.69
CA VAL A 906 8.54 -34.01 17.49
C VAL A 906 10.05 -33.97 17.79
N TYR A 907 10.81 -34.92 17.25
CA TYR A 907 12.25 -35.05 17.52
C TYR A 907 13.09 -35.60 16.36
N THR A 908 14.41 -35.37 16.42
CA THR A 908 15.45 -35.85 15.48
C THR A 908 16.63 -36.38 16.28
N GLY A 909 17.64 -36.93 15.60
CA GLY A 909 18.91 -37.31 16.21
C GLY A 909 19.54 -36.15 16.96
N GLY A 910 19.81 -36.37 18.24
CA GLY A 910 20.45 -35.41 19.14
C GLY A 910 21.83 -35.84 19.59
N SER A 911 22.45 -35.05 20.46
CA SER A 911 23.67 -35.45 21.17
C SER A 911 23.39 -36.49 22.25
N THR A 912 24.44 -37.08 22.81
CA THR A 912 24.33 -38.07 23.88
C THR A 912 23.56 -37.51 25.08
N ASN A 913 22.58 -38.28 25.57
CA ASN A 913 21.74 -37.94 26.72
C ASN A 913 21.15 -36.52 26.61
N GLN A 914 20.56 -36.20 25.47
CA GLN A 914 19.98 -34.88 25.22
C GLN A 914 18.51 -34.79 25.66
N THR A 915 17.76 -35.88 25.63
CA THR A 915 16.38 -35.96 26.13
C THR A 915 16.31 -37.01 27.23
N PHE A 916 15.39 -36.86 28.19
CA PHE A 916 15.03 -37.93 29.11
C PHE A 916 13.52 -38.04 29.32
N HIS A 917 13.07 -39.20 29.80
CA HIS A 917 11.78 -39.39 30.46
C HIS A 917 11.99 -39.64 31.94
N ILE A 918 11.09 -39.13 32.77
CA ILE A 918 11.12 -39.30 34.23
C ILE A 918 9.68 -39.57 34.73
N PRO A 919 9.45 -40.48 35.69
CA PRO A 919 8.11 -40.84 36.17
C PRO A 919 7.54 -39.79 37.15
N ILE A 920 7.42 -38.55 36.68
CA ILE A 920 6.71 -37.45 37.34
C ILE A 920 5.41 -37.27 36.57
N GLY A 921 4.30 -37.68 37.18
CA GLY A 921 2.98 -37.61 36.56
C GLY A 921 2.35 -36.22 36.61
N TRP A 922 1.18 -36.07 35.97
CA TRP A 922 0.43 -34.82 35.94
C TRP A 922 0.13 -34.27 37.34
N SER A 923 -0.32 -35.13 38.25
CA SER A 923 -0.67 -34.78 39.63
C SER A 923 0.53 -34.44 40.52
N ASP A 924 1.73 -34.84 40.11
CA ASP A 924 2.94 -34.66 40.94
C ASP A 924 3.52 -33.26 40.73
N PRO A 925 3.86 -32.51 41.79
CA PRO A 925 4.54 -31.23 41.62
C PRO A 925 5.92 -31.43 40.98
N PHE A 926 6.39 -30.46 40.20
CA PHE A 926 7.78 -30.48 39.73
C PHE A 926 8.74 -30.42 40.94
N PRO A 927 9.65 -31.39 41.12
CA PRO A 927 10.55 -31.42 42.27
C PRO A 927 11.54 -30.26 42.22
N THR A 928 12.02 -29.82 43.37
CA THR A 928 13.03 -28.76 43.48
C THR A 928 14.35 -29.15 42.83
N GLN A 929 14.67 -30.44 42.81
CA GLN A 929 15.80 -31.02 42.09
C GLN A 929 15.38 -32.36 41.47
N LEU A 930 15.77 -32.61 40.21
CA LEU A 930 15.53 -33.93 39.59
C LEU A 930 16.65 -34.89 39.94
N ASN A 931 16.31 -36.16 40.13
CA ASN A 931 17.26 -37.22 40.40
C ASN A 931 17.58 -37.99 39.12
N GLU A 932 18.86 -38.03 38.75
CA GLU A 932 19.31 -38.65 37.50
C GLU A 932 19.06 -40.16 37.46
N SER A 933 19.01 -40.84 38.63
CA SER A 933 18.71 -42.28 38.68
C SER A 933 17.31 -42.64 38.17
N ASP A 934 16.40 -41.67 38.17
CA ASP A 934 15.00 -41.85 37.79
C ASP A 934 14.77 -41.50 36.31
N MET A 935 15.82 -41.05 35.61
CA MET A 935 15.79 -40.59 34.23
C MET A 935 16.15 -41.70 33.25
N THR A 936 15.33 -41.89 32.21
CA THR A 936 15.68 -42.69 31.04
C THR A 936 16.13 -41.78 29.91
N PHE A 937 17.41 -41.80 29.56
CA PHE A 937 18.00 -40.90 28.55
C PHE A 937 17.88 -41.40 27.12
N TYR A 938 17.80 -40.44 26.19
CA TYR A 938 17.75 -40.65 24.75
C TYR A 938 18.62 -39.63 24.02
N ASN A 939 19.16 -40.04 22.87
CA ASN A 939 19.95 -39.19 21.98
C ASN A 939 19.03 -38.47 20.99
N ARG A 940 18.08 -37.70 21.54
CA ARG A 940 17.04 -37.01 20.78
C ARG A 940 17.13 -35.51 21.06
N LYS A 941 16.92 -34.71 20.02
CA LYS A 941 16.70 -33.28 20.13
C LYS A 941 15.23 -33.02 19.85
N ILE A 942 14.54 -32.27 20.70
CA ILE A 942 13.10 -32.02 20.55
C ILE A 942 12.85 -30.66 19.88
N LYS A 943 11.80 -30.56 19.05
CA LYS A 943 11.31 -29.32 18.44
C LYS A 943 10.54 -28.49 19.47
N ILE A 944 11.26 -27.92 20.41
CA ILE A 944 10.77 -27.08 21.50
C ILE A 944 11.71 -25.91 21.69
N TYR A 945 11.18 -24.75 22.04
CA TYR A 945 12.01 -23.62 22.44
C TYR A 945 11.33 -22.73 23.48
N GLY A 946 12.17 -22.14 24.32
CA GLY A 946 11.80 -21.07 25.23
C GLY A 946 12.17 -19.72 24.63
N TYR A 947 11.31 -18.74 24.83
CA TYR A 947 11.49 -17.41 24.26
C TYR A 947 11.19 -16.30 25.26
N TYR A 948 11.73 -15.12 24.95
CA TYR A 948 11.39 -13.88 25.60
C TYR A 948 10.33 -13.15 24.78
N GLY A 949 9.12 -13.05 25.31
CA GLY A 949 7.98 -12.37 24.70
C GLY A 949 7.91 -10.91 25.16
N ARG A 950 8.06 -9.97 24.23
CA ARG A 950 8.00 -8.53 24.49
C ARG A 950 7.07 -7.82 23.52
N ILE A 951 6.42 -6.77 24.01
CA ILE A 951 5.64 -5.85 23.19
C ILE A 951 6.58 -4.79 22.65
N HIS A 952 6.58 -4.66 21.34
CA HIS A 952 7.28 -3.61 20.62
C HIS A 952 6.30 -2.70 19.94
N VAL A 953 6.55 -1.40 20.07
CA VAL A 953 6.02 -0.41 19.15
C VAL A 953 7.11 -0.07 18.15
N ILE A 954 6.78 -0.18 16.86
CA ILE A 954 7.67 0.21 15.78
C ILE A 954 7.22 1.56 15.23
N GLY A 955 8.14 2.52 15.31
CA GLY A 955 8.06 3.81 14.66
C GLY A 955 8.82 3.85 13.34
N LEU A 956 8.31 4.61 12.38
CA LEU A 956 9.03 5.10 11.22
C LEU A 956 9.37 6.58 11.45
N ASP A 957 10.58 7.00 11.16
CA ASP A 957 10.93 8.40 11.23
C ASP A 957 11.13 8.94 9.82
N THR A 958 10.13 9.63 9.31
CA THR A 958 10.02 9.93 7.88
C THR A 958 10.64 11.26 7.46
N VAL A 959 11.03 12.10 8.42
CA VAL A 959 11.58 13.43 8.18
C VAL A 959 13.08 13.37 8.43
N SER A 960 13.86 14.05 7.59
CA SER A 960 15.29 14.22 7.85
C SER A 960 15.52 15.53 8.59
N PRO A 961 16.57 15.64 9.41
CA PRO A 961 16.91 16.89 10.07
C PRO A 961 16.94 18.07 9.09
N GLU A 962 16.21 19.13 9.38
CA GLU A 962 16.16 20.35 8.56
C GLU A 962 17.03 21.44 9.19
N PRO A 963 18.01 22.00 8.47
CA PRO A 963 18.84 23.07 8.97
C PRO A 963 18.18 24.45 8.79
N SER A 964 18.36 25.30 9.78
CA SER A 964 18.12 26.74 9.78
C SER A 964 19.35 27.48 10.30
N ASN A 965 19.39 28.81 10.12
CA ASN A 965 20.45 29.66 10.66
C ASN A 965 21.87 29.14 10.32
N VAL A 966 22.07 28.75 9.06
CA VAL A 966 23.36 28.21 8.57
C VAL A 966 24.35 29.36 8.39
N GLY A 967 25.54 29.25 8.99
CA GLY A 967 26.54 30.29 8.87
C GLY A 967 27.95 29.87 9.29
N ALA A 968 28.91 30.73 8.97
CA ALA A 968 30.28 30.66 9.46
C ALA A 968 30.67 32.04 9.99
N GLU A 969 31.22 32.10 11.20
CA GLU A 969 31.62 33.33 11.86
C GLU A 969 33.11 33.24 12.21
N LYS A 970 33.89 34.21 11.72
CA LYS A 970 35.33 34.29 11.98
C LYS A 970 35.58 34.99 13.32
N THR A 971 36.35 34.36 14.19
CA THR A 971 36.97 34.97 15.38
C THR A 971 38.45 35.27 15.09
N ALA A 972 39.19 35.82 16.04
CA ALA A 972 40.56 36.32 15.81
C ALA A 972 41.51 35.29 15.14
N GLU A 973 41.36 33.99 15.46
CA GLU A 973 42.21 32.89 14.97
C GLU A 973 41.44 31.64 14.51
N GLU A 974 40.12 31.57 14.71
CA GLU A 974 39.29 30.40 14.40
C GLU A 974 38.04 30.80 13.61
N VAL A 975 37.40 29.84 12.95
CA VAL A 975 36.07 30.02 12.37
C VAL A 975 35.11 29.05 13.03
N LYS A 976 33.97 29.60 13.46
CA LYS A 976 32.84 28.85 13.98
C LYS A 976 31.86 28.57 12.84
N PHE A 977 31.75 27.31 12.44
CA PHE A 977 30.72 26.81 11.52
C PHE A 977 29.50 26.37 12.32
N TYR A 978 28.31 26.80 11.94
CA TYR A 978 27.11 26.49 12.68
C TYR A 978 25.87 26.29 11.80
N ALA A 979 24.94 25.54 12.36
CA ALA A 979 23.57 25.39 11.88
C ALA A 979 22.68 25.01 13.06
N GLU A 980 21.47 25.55 13.10
CA GLU A 980 20.41 25.07 13.97
C GLU A 980 19.67 23.96 13.23
N TRP A 981 19.45 22.84 13.87
CA TRP A 981 18.74 21.71 13.29
C TRP A 981 17.39 21.56 13.94
N SER A 982 16.40 21.20 13.14
CA SER A 982 15.08 20.79 13.60
C SER A 982 14.73 19.42 13.05
N ASP A 983 14.02 18.63 13.85
CA ASP A 983 13.58 17.28 13.50
C ASP A 983 12.21 17.01 14.14
N ASN A 984 11.36 16.20 13.51
CA ASN A 984 10.07 15.82 14.10
C ASN A 984 10.23 14.87 15.29
N TRP A 985 11.39 14.22 15.41
CA TRP A 985 11.67 13.19 16.38
C TRP A 985 12.79 13.54 17.36
N GLN A 986 14.04 13.21 17.04
CA GLN A 986 15.17 13.42 17.93
C GLN A 986 16.48 13.40 17.15
N LEU A 987 17.19 14.52 17.20
CA LEU A 987 18.53 14.68 16.66
C LEU A 987 19.55 13.81 17.42
N GLU A 988 20.55 13.27 16.73
CA GLU A 988 21.60 12.41 17.29
C GLU A 988 22.98 13.04 17.16
N THR A 989 23.42 13.36 15.94
CA THR A 989 24.75 13.91 15.68
C THR A 989 24.73 14.93 14.57
N ALA A 990 25.69 15.85 14.55
CA ALA A 990 26.04 16.61 13.36
C ALA A 990 27.52 16.45 13.04
N THR A 991 27.85 16.39 11.76
CA THR A 991 29.21 16.24 11.24
C THR A 991 29.51 17.37 10.26
N LEU A 992 30.61 18.08 10.48
CA LEU A 992 31.11 19.09 9.55
C LEU A 992 31.97 18.41 8.48
N TYR A 993 31.74 18.76 7.23
CA TYR A 993 32.61 18.47 6.11
C TYR A 993 33.11 19.78 5.50
N TRP A 994 34.38 19.83 5.15
CA TRP A 994 34.99 20.99 4.50
C TRP A 994 36.03 20.53 3.47
N ASN A 995 36.53 21.43 2.63
CA ASN A 995 37.56 21.09 1.63
C ASN A 995 38.84 21.91 1.75
N ALA A 996 39.24 22.28 2.97
CA ALA A 996 40.39 23.15 3.19
C ALA A 996 41.72 22.57 2.65
N SER A 997 41.84 21.25 2.48
CA SER A 997 42.97 20.57 1.85
C SER A 997 42.87 20.46 0.31
N GLY A 998 41.80 20.96 -0.29
CA GLY A 998 41.45 20.79 -1.71
C GLY A 998 40.55 19.58 -2.00
N VAL A 999 40.28 18.73 -1.01
CA VAL A 999 39.35 17.59 -1.10
C VAL A 999 38.39 17.63 0.09
N PHE A 1000 37.13 17.23 -0.10
CA PHE A 1000 36.18 17.15 1.02
C PHE A 1000 36.61 16.11 2.05
N GLU A 1001 36.77 16.54 3.29
CA GLU A 1001 37.13 15.72 4.44
C GLU A 1001 36.18 15.97 5.61
N GLN A 1002 35.94 14.93 6.40
CA GLN A 1002 35.20 15.04 7.65
C GLN A 1002 36.05 15.81 8.66
N ASN A 1003 35.54 16.94 9.14
CA ASN A 1003 36.23 17.79 10.11
C ASN A 1003 35.42 17.93 11.41
N GLY A 1004 35.12 16.78 12.02
CA GLY A 1004 34.58 16.62 13.37
C GLY A 1004 33.06 16.44 13.46
N THR A 1005 32.64 15.94 14.62
CA THR A 1005 31.26 15.50 14.91
C THR A 1005 30.86 16.01 16.29
N VAL A 1006 29.62 16.47 16.45
CA VAL A 1006 29.01 16.86 17.73
C VAL A 1006 27.75 16.04 17.97
N ASN A 1007 27.45 15.72 19.23
CA ASN A 1007 26.18 15.11 19.59
C ASN A 1007 25.08 16.17 19.65
N LEU A 1008 23.93 15.87 19.10
CA LEU A 1008 22.71 16.67 19.19
C LEU A 1008 21.74 15.98 20.16
N THR A 1009 20.85 16.75 20.77
CA THR A 1009 19.78 16.21 21.63
C THR A 1009 18.50 17.01 21.44
N GLY A 1010 17.34 16.33 21.58
CA GLY A 1010 16.02 16.93 21.40
C GLY A 1010 15.60 17.10 19.93
N LYS A 1011 14.48 17.79 19.73
CA LYS A 1011 13.91 18.09 18.40
C LYS A 1011 14.56 19.28 17.71
N THR A 1012 15.20 20.15 18.49
CA THR A 1012 15.90 21.34 17.99
C THR A 1012 17.24 21.47 18.68
N CYS A 1013 18.34 21.55 17.93
CA CYS A 1013 19.68 21.62 18.51
C CYS A 1013 20.66 22.36 17.59
N TRP A 1014 21.56 23.16 18.17
CA TRP A 1014 22.62 23.81 17.43
C TRP A 1014 23.82 22.90 17.25
N SER A 1015 24.26 22.70 16.00
CA SER A 1015 25.58 22.14 15.73
C SER A 1015 26.58 23.29 15.63
N ASN A 1016 27.60 23.30 16.50
CA ASN A 1016 28.65 24.32 16.50
C ASN A 1016 30.02 23.65 16.36
N PHE A 1017 30.82 24.07 15.37
CA PHE A 1017 32.16 23.56 15.12
C PHE A 1017 33.14 24.73 15.03
N THR A 1018 34.09 24.81 15.96
CA THR A 1018 35.15 25.83 15.91
C THR A 1018 36.44 25.21 15.37
N ARG A 1019 37.03 25.79 14.33
CA ARG A 1019 38.24 25.27 13.66
C ARG A 1019 39.25 26.38 13.39
N SER A 1020 40.52 26.09 13.66
CA SER A 1020 41.63 26.86 13.11
C SER A 1020 41.67 26.69 11.59
N ILE A 1021 41.87 27.79 10.87
CA ILE A 1021 41.81 27.83 9.41
C ILE A 1021 43.22 27.70 8.82
N PRO A 1022 43.49 26.73 7.92
CA PRO A 1022 44.76 26.69 7.18
C PRO A 1022 44.84 27.84 6.18
N GLU A 1023 46.04 28.17 5.68
CA GLU A 1023 46.25 29.25 4.71
C GLU A 1023 45.66 28.93 3.32
N VAL A 1024 44.34 29.04 3.19
CA VAL A 1024 43.60 28.89 1.94
C VAL A 1024 42.65 30.06 1.73
N GLY A 1025 42.43 30.47 0.48
CA GLY A 1025 41.59 31.63 0.16
C GLY A 1025 40.09 31.34 0.15
N ILE A 1026 39.68 30.08 -0.07
CA ILE A 1026 38.28 29.67 -0.14
C ILE A 1026 38.13 28.29 0.52
N ILE A 1027 37.13 28.15 1.38
CA ILE A 1027 36.71 26.86 1.94
C ILE A 1027 35.25 26.63 1.57
N ALA A 1028 34.99 25.57 0.82
CA ALA A 1028 33.66 25.02 0.67
C ALA A 1028 33.39 24.05 1.84
N TRP A 1029 32.20 24.16 2.45
CA TRP A 1029 31.83 23.35 3.61
C TRP A 1029 30.35 23.02 3.59
N TYR A 1030 29.96 21.99 4.33
CA TYR A 1030 28.58 21.69 4.66
C TYR A 1030 28.53 20.91 5.98
N ILE A 1031 27.43 21.00 6.70
CA ILE A 1031 27.17 20.18 7.88
C ILE A 1031 26.08 19.17 7.52
N THR A 1032 26.28 17.92 7.90
CA THR A 1032 25.20 16.91 7.91
C THR A 1032 24.73 16.70 9.33
N ALA A 1033 23.43 16.54 9.56
CA ALA A 1033 22.90 16.07 10.84
C ALA A 1033 22.18 14.75 10.68
N ASN A 1034 22.42 13.82 11.60
CA ASN A 1034 21.70 12.59 11.75
C ASN A 1034 20.69 12.73 12.88
N ASP A 1035 19.48 12.20 12.69
CA ASP A 1035 18.58 11.89 13.79
C ASP A 1035 18.89 10.51 14.38
N THR A 1036 18.21 10.17 15.48
CA THR A 1036 18.36 8.87 16.18
C THR A 1036 17.77 7.70 15.41
N SER A 1037 17.10 7.97 14.30
CA SER A 1037 16.49 6.97 13.43
C SER A 1037 17.38 6.66 12.22
N GLY A 1038 18.41 7.47 11.99
CA GLY A 1038 19.39 7.35 10.92
C GLY A 1038 19.07 8.15 9.66
N ASN A 1039 18.10 9.08 9.69
CA ASN A 1039 17.92 10.00 8.56
C ASN A 1039 18.95 11.12 8.61
N VAL A 1040 19.32 11.63 7.43
CA VAL A 1040 20.43 12.57 7.26
C VAL A 1040 19.95 13.87 6.62
N GLY A 1041 20.02 14.95 7.36
CA GLY A 1041 19.90 16.33 6.87
C GLY A 1041 21.25 16.90 6.43
N ASN A 1042 21.26 17.91 5.54
CA ASN A 1042 22.47 18.69 5.24
C ASN A 1042 22.18 20.16 4.95
N THR A 1043 23.14 21.05 5.24
CA THR A 1043 23.06 22.50 5.01
C THR A 1043 23.16 22.92 3.55
N SER A 1044 23.27 21.96 2.62
CA SER A 1044 23.83 22.17 1.28
C SER A 1044 25.25 22.76 1.31
N LEU A 1045 25.89 22.83 0.14
CA LEU A 1045 27.21 23.41 -0.03
C LEU A 1045 27.19 24.91 0.33
N GLN A 1046 28.05 25.30 1.27
CA GLN A 1046 28.30 26.67 1.69
C GLN A 1046 29.74 27.06 1.30
N ILE A 1047 29.97 28.35 1.09
CA ILE A 1047 31.29 28.90 0.75
C ILE A 1047 31.70 29.90 1.82
N LEU A 1048 32.91 29.72 2.34
CA LEU A 1048 33.60 30.68 3.19
C LEU A 1048 34.78 31.24 2.40
N GLU A 1049 34.73 32.53 2.06
CA GLU A 1049 35.84 33.24 1.43
C GLU A 1049 36.73 33.84 2.53
N LEU A 1050 38.00 33.48 2.49
CA LEU A 1050 39.03 33.96 3.40
C LEU A 1050 39.88 34.95 2.61
N LEU A 1051 39.34 36.16 2.43
CA LEU A 1051 40.04 37.24 1.76
C LEU A 1051 41.33 37.56 2.51
N LYS A 1052 42.45 37.38 1.82
CA LYS A 1052 43.77 37.82 2.25
C LYS A 1052 44.42 38.64 1.15
N THR A 1053 45.08 39.71 1.53
CA THR A 1053 45.96 40.47 0.65
C THR A 1053 47.38 40.37 1.17
N GLU A 1054 48.26 39.78 0.36
CA GLU A 1054 49.69 39.75 0.66
C GLU A 1054 50.27 41.12 0.35
N LEU A 1055 50.89 41.72 1.36
CA LEU A 1055 51.50 43.03 1.28
C LEU A 1055 53.03 42.87 1.28
N VAL A 1056 53.70 43.52 0.35
CA VAL A 1056 55.16 43.64 0.31
C VAL A 1056 55.62 44.91 1.00
N SER A 1057 56.87 44.95 1.46
CA SER A 1057 57.50 46.20 1.89
C SER A 1057 57.52 47.20 0.73
N GLY A 1058 57.07 48.43 0.98
CA GLY A 1058 56.83 49.46 -0.04
C GLY A 1058 55.35 49.62 -0.40
N TRP A 1059 55.08 50.12 -1.61
CA TRP A 1059 53.71 50.36 -2.08
C TRP A 1059 53.02 49.08 -2.56
N ASN A 1060 51.83 48.84 -2.01
CA ASN A 1060 50.89 47.82 -2.45
C ASN A 1060 49.70 48.52 -3.10
N MET A 1061 49.20 47.96 -4.19
CA MET A 1061 48.08 48.52 -4.95
C MET A 1061 47.15 47.39 -5.37
N PHE A 1062 45.90 47.46 -4.95
CA PHE A 1062 44.87 46.49 -5.31
C PHE A 1062 43.49 47.13 -5.22
N ASN A 1063 42.53 46.56 -5.94
CA ASN A 1063 41.14 46.99 -5.84
C ASN A 1063 40.59 46.62 -4.46
N ALA A 1064 39.78 47.51 -3.89
CA ALA A 1064 39.06 47.23 -2.67
C ALA A 1064 38.19 45.98 -2.87
N SER A 1065 38.28 45.06 -1.91
CA SER A 1065 37.45 43.87 -1.90
C SER A 1065 36.02 44.22 -1.48
N SER A 1066 35.08 43.30 -1.69
CA SER A 1066 33.69 43.50 -1.26
C SER A 1066 33.54 43.66 0.25
N VAL A 1067 34.49 43.13 1.04
CA VAL A 1067 34.48 43.28 2.50
C VAL A 1067 35.04 44.63 2.96
N ASP A 1068 35.72 45.37 2.08
CA ASP A 1068 36.25 46.70 2.42
C ASP A 1068 35.20 47.79 2.22
N VAL A 1069 34.19 47.54 1.38
CA VAL A 1069 33.12 48.48 1.05
C VAL A 1069 32.29 48.83 2.28
N GLY A 1070 32.12 50.12 2.53
CA GLY A 1070 31.44 50.67 3.70
C GLY A 1070 32.39 51.01 4.85
N HIS A 1071 33.63 50.50 4.85
CA HIS A 1071 34.59 50.78 5.91
C HIS A 1071 35.40 52.04 5.66
N SER A 1072 35.65 52.78 6.74
CA SER A 1072 36.45 54.00 6.71
C SER A 1072 37.95 53.70 6.69
N LEU A 1073 38.77 54.66 6.24
CA LEU A 1073 40.22 54.54 6.31
C LEU A 1073 40.73 54.30 7.75
N SER A 1074 40.03 54.80 8.78
CA SER A 1074 40.38 54.47 10.17
C SER A 1074 40.03 53.05 10.57
N GLU A 1075 38.95 52.48 10.04
CA GLU A 1075 38.57 51.08 10.26
C GLU A 1075 39.52 50.14 9.51
N ILE A 1076 39.95 50.51 8.29
CA ILE A 1076 41.01 49.82 7.53
C ILE A 1076 42.33 49.85 8.29
N ASN A 1077 42.71 51.00 8.84
CA ASN A 1077 43.87 51.10 9.73
C ASN A 1077 43.74 50.17 10.95
N ALA A 1078 42.60 50.19 11.64
CA ALA A 1078 42.38 49.29 12.77
C ALA A 1078 42.50 47.82 12.35
N SER A 1079 42.00 47.47 11.16
CA SER A 1079 42.13 46.16 10.56
C SER A 1079 43.59 45.75 10.33
N LEU A 1080 44.37 46.60 9.65
CA LEU A 1080 45.79 46.36 9.39
C LEU A 1080 46.61 46.22 10.68
N ASN A 1081 46.30 47.02 11.70
CA ASN A 1081 46.98 46.92 13.00
C ASN A 1081 46.67 45.61 13.72
N LYS A 1082 45.43 45.10 13.63
CA LYS A 1082 45.08 43.80 14.20
C LYS A 1082 45.86 42.66 13.56
N ASP A 1083 46.18 42.78 12.28
CA ASP A 1083 47.00 41.81 11.55
C ASP A 1083 48.52 42.09 11.68
N ASN A 1084 48.91 42.97 12.61
CA ASN A 1084 50.30 43.38 12.87
C ASN A 1084 51.04 43.88 11.62
N ILE A 1085 50.32 44.50 10.68
CA ILE A 1085 50.94 45.09 9.49
C ILE A 1085 51.57 46.42 9.87
N ASN A 1086 52.89 46.51 9.77
CA ASN A 1086 53.60 47.77 9.91
C ASN A 1086 53.41 48.59 8.62
N TRP A 1087 52.57 49.62 8.66
CA TRP A 1087 52.26 50.49 7.52
C TRP A 1087 52.34 51.96 7.92
N THR A 1088 52.60 52.85 6.94
CA THR A 1088 52.78 54.30 7.20
C THR A 1088 51.78 55.18 6.45
N MET A 1089 51.30 54.74 5.29
CA MET A 1089 50.36 55.49 4.46
C MET A 1089 49.30 54.59 3.82
N LEU A 1090 48.04 55.03 3.87
CA LEU A 1090 46.87 54.46 3.22
C LEU A 1090 46.32 55.49 2.24
N VAL A 1091 46.06 55.11 0.99
CA VAL A 1091 45.39 55.96 0.01
C VAL A 1091 44.19 55.21 -0.55
N LEU A 1092 43.02 55.85 -0.50
CA LEU A 1092 41.83 55.37 -1.20
C LEU A 1092 41.62 56.23 -2.46
N GLU A 1093 41.59 55.59 -3.62
CA GLU A 1093 41.27 56.20 -4.90
C GLU A 1093 39.92 55.72 -5.41
N TYR A 1094 39.02 56.65 -5.71
CA TYR A 1094 37.76 56.34 -6.35
C TYR A 1094 37.92 56.22 -7.88
N PRO A 1095 36.99 55.58 -8.60
CA PRO A 1095 37.03 55.43 -10.07
C PRO A 1095 37.16 56.74 -10.86
N ASN A 1096 36.79 57.87 -10.24
CA ASN A 1096 36.92 59.20 -10.83
C ASN A 1096 38.31 59.83 -10.64
N GLY A 1097 39.27 59.11 -10.06
CA GLY A 1097 40.64 59.56 -9.77
C GLY A 1097 40.78 60.39 -8.49
N THR A 1098 39.71 60.58 -7.71
CA THR A 1098 39.80 61.31 -6.43
C THR A 1098 40.51 60.44 -5.40
N GLN A 1099 41.58 60.97 -4.80
CA GLN A 1099 42.39 60.29 -3.80
C GLN A 1099 42.23 60.91 -2.41
N TYR A 1100 42.11 60.05 -1.40
CA TYR A 1100 42.14 60.43 0.01
C TYR A 1100 43.27 59.70 0.71
N VAL A 1101 44.17 60.46 1.35
CA VAL A 1101 45.34 59.94 2.04
C VAL A 1101 45.10 59.93 3.54
N PHE A 1102 45.35 58.80 4.17
CA PHE A 1102 45.42 58.61 5.61
C PHE A 1102 46.85 58.21 6.00
N VAL A 1103 47.48 59.00 6.87
CA VAL A 1103 48.86 58.76 7.34
C VAL A 1103 48.79 58.26 8.77
N TYR A 1104 49.51 57.16 9.08
CA TYR A 1104 49.48 56.55 10.41
C TYR A 1104 49.83 57.60 11.50
N GLY A 1105 48.96 57.73 12.51
CA GLY A 1105 49.11 58.71 13.60
C GLY A 1105 48.50 60.09 13.35
N TYR A 1106 47.94 60.37 12.16
CA TYR A 1106 47.23 61.62 11.85
C TYR A 1106 45.72 61.38 11.78
N THR A 1107 44.89 62.43 11.93
CA THR A 1107 43.42 62.33 11.92
C THR A 1107 42.77 62.81 10.62
N LEU A 1108 43.54 63.26 9.64
CA LEU A 1108 43.00 63.73 8.36
C LEU A 1108 42.45 62.55 7.55
N ASN A 1109 41.25 62.68 6.98
CA ASN A 1109 40.56 61.69 6.16
C ASN A 1109 40.19 60.35 6.83
N VAL A 1110 40.28 60.24 8.17
CA VAL A 1110 39.92 59.01 8.93
C VAL A 1110 38.54 58.44 8.60
N ASN A 1111 37.56 59.32 8.34
CA ASN A 1111 36.16 58.93 8.12
C ASN A 1111 35.80 58.70 6.64
N VAL A 1112 36.76 58.80 5.71
CA VAL A 1112 36.50 58.53 4.29
C VAL A 1112 36.32 57.03 4.10
N GLN A 1113 35.20 56.62 3.49
CA GLN A 1113 34.80 55.22 3.33
C GLN A 1113 35.07 54.68 1.93
N VAL A 1114 35.43 53.41 1.83
CA VAL A 1114 35.38 52.70 0.55
C VAL A 1114 33.91 52.61 0.11
N THR A 1115 33.60 52.99 -1.12
CA THR A 1115 32.21 53.04 -1.63
C THR A 1115 31.89 51.97 -2.66
N GLY A 1116 32.90 51.29 -3.21
CA GLY A 1116 32.74 50.23 -4.19
C GLY A 1116 34.00 49.40 -4.39
N THR A 1117 33.84 48.21 -4.96
CA THR A 1117 34.95 47.28 -5.27
C THR A 1117 35.81 47.74 -6.45
N ASP A 1118 35.40 48.80 -7.13
CA ASP A 1118 36.15 49.50 -8.18
C ASP A 1118 37.04 50.61 -7.62
N ASN A 1119 37.02 50.84 -6.30
CA ASN A 1119 37.96 51.73 -5.63
C ASN A 1119 39.32 51.03 -5.52
N ILE A 1120 40.41 51.80 -5.53
CA ILE A 1120 41.78 51.27 -5.40
C ILE A 1120 42.32 51.66 -4.02
N LEU A 1121 42.82 50.67 -3.28
CA LEU A 1121 43.55 50.88 -2.05
C LEU A 1121 45.05 50.82 -2.34
N TYR A 1122 45.76 51.87 -1.91
CA TYR A 1122 47.21 51.89 -1.85
C TYR A 1122 47.65 51.83 -0.40
N ILE A 1123 48.56 50.90 -0.09
CA ILE A 1123 49.09 50.74 1.26
C ILE A 1123 50.61 50.72 1.19
N TYR A 1124 51.25 51.70 1.84
CA TYR A 1124 52.69 51.70 2.03
C TYR A 1124 53.05 50.94 3.30
N CYS A 1125 53.65 49.76 3.16
CA CYS A 1125 54.05 48.91 4.27
C CYS A 1125 55.54 49.05 4.57
N GLY A 1126 55.91 49.17 5.84
CA GLY A 1126 57.30 49.14 6.31
C GLY A 1126 57.94 47.76 6.14
N GLU A 1127 57.16 46.70 6.28
CA GLU A 1127 57.59 45.32 6.06
C GLU A 1127 56.53 44.51 5.30
N ALA A 1128 56.90 43.34 4.80
CA ALA A 1128 55.94 42.43 4.18
C ALA A 1128 55.05 41.78 5.24
N GLY A 1129 53.78 41.58 4.93
CA GLY A 1129 52.80 40.97 5.82
C GLY A 1129 51.54 40.52 5.09
N ILE A 1130 50.57 39.96 5.80
CA ILE A 1130 49.30 39.49 5.22
C ILE A 1130 48.15 40.22 5.91
N TRP A 1131 47.40 40.99 5.14
CA TRP A 1131 46.19 41.65 5.61
C TRP A 1131 44.98 40.74 5.38
N TYR A 1132 44.23 40.44 6.44
CA TYR A 1132 43.09 39.52 6.43
C TYR A 1132 41.74 40.21 6.41
N HIS A 1133 41.72 41.53 6.18
CA HIS A 1133 40.52 42.35 6.02
C HIS A 1133 39.53 42.20 7.20
N LYS A 1134 40.05 42.19 8.43
CA LYS A 1134 39.28 42.05 9.69
C LYS A 1134 38.78 43.40 10.21
N TYR A 1135 37.50 43.69 10.06
CA TYR A 1135 36.84 44.87 10.63
C TYR A 1135 36.00 44.45 11.85
N ASP A 1136 36.12 45.14 13.00
CA ASP A 1136 35.29 44.87 14.19
C ASP A 1136 34.09 45.82 14.21
#